data_AF-A0A8K9XEF4-F1
#
_entry.id   AF-A0A8K9XEF4-F1
#
_cell.length_a   1.000
_cell.length_b   1.000
_cell.length_c   1.000
_cell.angle_alpha   90.00
_cell.angle_beta   90.00
_cell.angle_gamma   90.00
#
_symmetry.space_group_name_H-M   'P 1'
#
loop_
_entity.id
_entity.type
_entity.pdbx_description
1 polymer ?
#
loop_
_entity_poly.entity_id
_entity_poly.type
_entity_poly.pdbx_seq_one_letter_code
_entity_poly.pdbx_strand_id
1 'polypeptide(L)'
;VPSVNKLIKPKTRSLLGVFEEDAAAISKYSQQLFQAMHRIYDAQNELSAATHLTSKLLKGYEKQRFPLCCDDEVMSSTLQQFAKVIDELSSCHAVLSTQLADAMMFPITQFKERDLKEILTLKEVFQIASDDHDMAINRYSRLSKRRDNEKVKGEVMQDVYTSRKKQHQTMMHYFTALNTLQYKKKMSLLEPLLGYMQAQISFFKLGSENLTQQWEDFLTDIGTSVQNVRREMAGEVDVMQQTIQDMEQANDLLYMPDPDPSLVPVNRNLTRKAGYLNTRNKTGLVSSSWERQYFFTQGGNLMSQARGDVAGGLVMDIDNCSVMAVDCEDRRFCFQITSFDGKKVAILQAESRKDCEEWIATINNISKRIYLSENPEEIAARVNQSALEAVTPSPSFQQRHESLRPSTQGRPPAARASSVSSAGSETASPALSVLSLDALVAPNTPIQFDIISPVSEEDAGRAKAAGLGRRTNPFGESGGTPAEESEGSILHQLFFARFLGCMEVQNADSSDVIYETMRQILAARAIHNIFRMTESHLLVTCECLKLIDPQTQVTRLRFPLSSVVLCAAHQENKRLFGFVLQTAEGMVDGRPIIVCYIFESNNDGEKICDSVGLAKQIAFHSEMDRKATEKKKEQDRAKEKQQEELSKQKQIEKDLEEQSRLIAAFSRPTPLAAGTDGQFLVLSNSQSEDSDAGVEGREKGESEA
;
A
#
# COMPACT_ATOMS: atom_id res chain seq x y z
N VAL A 1 -24.27 -37.57 -61.09
CA VAL A 1 -23.78 -36.18 -61.27
C VAL A 1 -24.82 -35.40 -62.08
N PRO A 2 -25.44 -34.33 -61.56
CA PRO A 2 -26.32 -33.50 -62.38
C PRO A 2 -25.46 -32.88 -63.49
N SER A 3 -25.90 -32.96 -64.74
CA SER A 3 -25.23 -32.31 -65.86
C SER A 3 -25.12 -30.80 -65.59
N VAL A 4 -23.99 -30.18 -65.95
CA VAL A 4 -23.69 -28.74 -65.71
C VAL A 4 -24.85 -27.83 -66.17
N ASN A 5 -25.53 -28.19 -67.27
CA ASN A 5 -26.70 -27.49 -67.80
C ASN A 5 -27.97 -27.59 -66.92
N LYS A 6 -28.06 -28.52 -65.96
CA LYS A 6 -29.19 -28.62 -65.01
C LYS A 6 -29.04 -27.64 -63.83
N LEU A 7 -27.83 -27.24 -63.46
CA LEU A 7 -27.58 -26.32 -62.34
C LEU A 7 -27.87 -24.86 -62.71
N ILE A 8 -27.72 -24.46 -63.98
CA ILE A 8 -27.87 -23.07 -64.44
C ILE A 8 -29.32 -22.77 -64.91
N LYS A 9 -30.29 -23.62 -64.58
CA LYS A 9 -31.69 -23.39 -64.98
C LYS A 9 -32.26 -22.15 -64.26
N PRO A 10 -33.18 -21.38 -64.90
CA PRO A 10 -33.87 -20.27 -64.25
C PRO A 10 -34.53 -20.67 -62.92
N LYS A 11 -35.07 -21.89 -62.83
CA LYS A 11 -35.64 -22.44 -61.60
C LYS A 11 -34.61 -22.60 -60.47
N THR A 12 -33.37 -22.99 -60.77
CA THR A 12 -32.29 -23.10 -59.78
C THR A 12 -31.82 -21.72 -59.31
N ARG A 13 -31.75 -20.74 -60.23
CA ARG A 13 -31.46 -19.34 -59.88
C ARG A 13 -32.55 -18.71 -59.01
N SER A 14 -33.81 -19.03 -59.27
CA SER A 14 -34.92 -18.60 -58.41
C SER A 14 -34.82 -19.20 -57.00
N LEU A 15 -34.51 -20.50 -56.88
CA LEU A 15 -34.29 -21.13 -55.58
C LEU A 15 -33.08 -20.53 -54.84
N LEU A 16 -31.98 -20.26 -55.56
CA LEU A 16 -30.82 -19.56 -55.00
C LEU A 16 -31.24 -18.20 -54.43
N GLY A 17 -32.05 -17.42 -55.15
CA GLY A 17 -32.57 -16.14 -54.67
C GLY A 17 -33.27 -16.26 -53.31
N VAL A 18 -34.08 -17.31 -53.10
CA VAL A 18 -34.73 -17.56 -51.81
C VAL A 18 -33.71 -17.83 -50.69
N PHE A 19 -32.65 -18.60 -50.98
CA PHE A 19 -31.57 -18.83 -50.00
C PHE A 19 -30.78 -17.56 -49.71
N GLU A 20 -30.57 -16.70 -50.70
CA GLU A 20 -29.92 -15.40 -50.52
C GLU A 20 -30.76 -14.43 -49.68
N GLU A 21 -32.08 -14.42 -49.88
CA GLU A 21 -33.02 -13.65 -49.07
C GLU A 21 -33.04 -14.14 -47.61
N ASP A 22 -33.09 -15.46 -47.37
CA ASP A 22 -32.97 -16.05 -46.03
C ASP A 22 -31.61 -15.71 -45.37
N ALA A 23 -30.51 -15.78 -46.14
CA ALA A 23 -29.17 -15.41 -45.66
C ALA A 23 -29.08 -13.93 -45.26
N ALA A 24 -29.72 -13.03 -46.02
CA ALA A 24 -29.79 -11.62 -45.67
C ALA A 24 -30.65 -11.38 -44.42
N ALA A 25 -31.78 -12.08 -44.31
CA ALA A 25 -32.66 -11.98 -43.15
C ALA A 25 -31.97 -12.46 -41.86
N ILE A 26 -31.28 -13.62 -41.89
CA ILE A 26 -30.54 -14.14 -40.74
C ILE A 26 -29.36 -13.25 -40.37
N SER A 27 -28.69 -12.63 -41.35
CA SER A 27 -27.62 -11.67 -41.09
C SER A 27 -28.15 -10.43 -40.34
N LYS A 28 -29.27 -9.86 -40.79
CA LYS A 28 -29.91 -8.72 -40.11
C LYS A 28 -30.36 -9.08 -38.69
N TYR A 29 -30.96 -10.25 -38.51
CA TYR A 29 -31.42 -10.71 -37.20
C TYR A 29 -30.25 -10.97 -36.23
N SER A 30 -29.23 -11.71 -36.67
CA SER A 30 -28.04 -11.99 -35.85
C SER A 30 -27.27 -10.73 -35.47
N GLN A 31 -27.25 -9.69 -36.32
CA GLN A 31 -26.68 -8.39 -35.98
C GLN A 31 -27.42 -7.71 -34.82
N GLN A 32 -28.76 -7.77 -34.81
CA GLN A 32 -29.56 -7.21 -33.71
C GLN A 32 -29.35 -8.01 -32.42
N LEU A 33 -29.33 -9.33 -32.52
CA LEU A 33 -29.07 -10.21 -31.38
C LEU A 33 -27.67 -9.99 -30.79
N PHE A 34 -26.65 -9.88 -31.66
CA PHE A 34 -25.28 -9.54 -31.27
C PHE A 34 -25.24 -8.23 -30.48
N GLN A 35 -25.89 -7.17 -30.96
CA GLN A 35 -25.92 -5.88 -30.25
C GLN A 35 -26.59 -5.98 -28.88
N ALA A 36 -27.67 -6.75 -28.76
CA ALA A 36 -28.32 -6.97 -27.47
C ALA A 36 -27.42 -7.74 -26.50
N MET A 37 -26.79 -8.83 -26.94
CA MET A 37 -25.86 -9.62 -26.14
C MET A 37 -24.61 -8.82 -25.73
N HIS A 38 -24.07 -8.01 -26.64
CA HIS A 38 -22.93 -7.14 -26.37
C HIS A 38 -23.24 -6.14 -25.26
N ARG A 39 -24.44 -5.53 -25.28
CA ARG A 39 -24.87 -4.61 -24.22
C ARG A 39 -24.99 -5.31 -22.86
N ILE A 40 -25.45 -6.56 -22.83
CA ILE A 40 -25.51 -7.35 -21.59
C ILE A 40 -24.09 -7.58 -21.05
N TYR A 41 -23.17 -8.00 -21.93
CA TYR A 41 -21.78 -8.22 -21.58
C TYR A 41 -21.10 -6.95 -21.04
N ASP A 42 -21.23 -5.82 -21.74
CA ASP A 42 -20.64 -4.54 -21.33
C ASP A 42 -21.18 -4.10 -19.96
N ALA A 43 -22.49 -4.19 -19.76
CA ALA A 43 -23.12 -3.83 -18.49
C ALA A 43 -22.62 -4.72 -17.33
N GLN A 44 -22.45 -6.03 -17.59
CA GLN A 44 -21.93 -6.96 -16.60
C GLN A 44 -20.47 -6.68 -16.25
N ASN A 45 -19.67 -6.29 -17.25
CA ASN A 45 -18.27 -5.92 -17.04
C ASN A 45 -18.14 -4.62 -16.22
N GLU A 46 -18.97 -3.62 -16.54
CA GLU A 46 -19.02 -2.36 -15.79
C GLU A 46 -19.48 -2.58 -14.34
N LEU A 47 -20.48 -3.45 -14.12
CA LEU A 47 -20.94 -3.80 -12.79
C LEU A 47 -19.83 -4.44 -11.95
N SER A 48 -19.02 -5.32 -12.55
CA SER A 48 -17.85 -5.91 -11.87
C SER A 48 -16.86 -4.81 -11.44
N ALA A 49 -16.50 -3.91 -12.36
CA ALA A 49 -15.57 -2.82 -12.07
C ALA A 49 -16.08 -1.87 -10.96
N ALA A 50 -17.35 -1.45 -11.04
CA ALA A 50 -17.98 -0.57 -10.06
C ALA A 50 -18.06 -1.22 -8.67
N THR A 51 -18.38 -2.51 -8.62
CA THR A 51 -18.45 -3.27 -7.35
C THR A 51 -17.08 -3.39 -6.71
N HIS A 52 -16.04 -3.72 -7.50
CA HIS A 52 -14.66 -3.77 -7.01
C HIS A 52 -14.20 -2.40 -6.48
N LEU A 53 -14.49 -1.32 -7.21
CA LEU A 53 -14.17 0.04 -6.79
C LEU A 53 -14.84 0.39 -5.46
N THR A 54 -16.09 -0.01 -5.27
CA THR A 54 -16.82 0.19 -4.01
C THR A 54 -16.12 -0.50 -2.86
N SER A 55 -15.73 -1.78 -3.01
CA SER A 55 -14.93 -2.49 -1.98
C SER A 55 -13.62 -1.76 -1.68
N LYS A 56 -12.89 -1.32 -2.71
CA LYS A 56 -11.63 -0.60 -2.55
C LYS A 56 -11.79 0.72 -1.77
N LEU A 57 -12.86 1.48 -2.03
CA LEU A 57 -13.14 2.72 -1.32
C LEU A 57 -13.46 2.49 0.15
N LEU A 58 -14.24 1.44 0.45
CA LEU A 58 -14.54 1.05 1.84
C LEU A 58 -13.27 0.65 2.61
N LYS A 59 -12.38 -0.16 2.00
CA LYS A 59 -11.05 -0.48 2.57
C LYS A 59 -10.16 0.75 2.73
N GLY A 60 -10.43 1.81 1.97
CA GLY A 60 -9.69 3.06 2.02
C GLY A 60 -10.06 3.97 3.19
N TYR A 61 -11.19 3.72 3.87
CA TYR A 61 -11.67 4.57 4.96
C TYR A 61 -10.65 4.71 6.11
N GLU A 62 -10.04 3.62 6.56
CA GLU A 62 -9.02 3.62 7.62
C GLU A 62 -7.75 4.38 7.25
N LYS A 63 -7.47 4.51 5.95
CA LYS A 63 -6.29 5.23 5.47
C LYS A 63 -6.52 6.73 5.41
N GLN A 64 -7.78 7.16 5.50
CA GLN A 64 -8.14 8.57 5.44
C GLN A 64 -7.89 9.21 6.81
N ARG A 65 -7.06 10.27 6.83
CA ARG A 65 -6.83 11.06 8.04
C ARG A 65 -8.02 11.99 8.30
N PHE A 66 -8.79 11.68 9.33
CA PHE A 66 -9.90 12.52 9.80
C PHE A 66 -9.47 13.26 11.08
N PRO A 67 -9.47 14.61 11.12
CA PRO A 67 -8.96 15.38 12.27
C PRO A 67 -9.72 15.16 13.59
N LEU A 68 -10.97 14.69 13.49
CA LEU A 68 -11.90 14.52 14.61
C LEU A 68 -12.35 13.07 14.80
N CYS A 69 -11.92 12.16 13.92
CA CYS A 69 -12.27 10.76 14.10
C CYS A 69 -11.35 10.22 15.18
N CYS A 70 -11.93 9.87 16.33
CA CYS A 70 -11.31 8.90 17.21
C CYS A 70 -11.21 7.57 16.44
N ASP A 71 -10.28 6.69 16.82
CA ASP A 71 -10.19 5.33 16.28
C ASP A 71 -11.49 4.56 16.62
N ASP A 72 -12.54 4.79 15.83
CA ASP A 72 -13.81 4.08 15.94
C ASP A 72 -13.63 2.70 15.31
N GLU A 73 -13.06 1.81 16.12
CA GLU A 73 -12.81 0.41 15.76
C GLU A 73 -14.10 -0.29 15.28
N VAL A 74 -15.27 0.12 15.78
CA VAL A 74 -16.56 -0.46 15.37
C VAL A 74 -16.91 -0.02 13.95
N MET A 75 -16.77 1.26 13.63
CA MET A 75 -16.99 1.77 12.26
C MET A 75 -16.00 1.14 11.27
N SER A 76 -14.71 1.14 11.61
CA SER A 76 -13.66 0.56 10.77
C SER A 76 -13.91 -0.93 10.52
N SER A 77 -14.12 -1.73 11.56
CA SER A 77 -14.39 -3.16 11.42
C SER A 77 -15.68 -3.45 10.65
N THR A 78 -16.73 -2.66 10.84
CA THR A 78 -17.98 -2.76 10.08
C THR A 78 -17.75 -2.54 8.58
N LEU A 79 -17.03 -1.46 8.21
CA LEU A 79 -16.73 -1.15 6.82
C LEU A 79 -15.83 -2.21 6.17
N GLN A 80 -14.89 -2.79 6.91
CA GLN A 80 -14.08 -3.91 6.42
C GLN A 80 -14.91 -5.15 6.12
N GLN A 81 -15.90 -5.48 6.96
CA GLN A 81 -16.79 -6.61 6.71
C GLN A 81 -17.65 -6.38 5.45
N PHE A 82 -18.22 -5.19 5.27
CA PHE A 82 -18.89 -4.84 4.02
C PHE A 82 -17.95 -4.93 2.82
N ALA A 83 -16.74 -4.40 2.93
CA ALA A 83 -15.78 -4.41 1.84
C ALA A 83 -15.42 -5.83 1.41
N LYS A 84 -15.28 -6.76 2.35
CA LYS A 84 -14.98 -8.17 2.07
C LYS A 84 -16.09 -8.82 1.23
N VAL A 85 -17.34 -8.73 1.67
CA VAL A 85 -18.48 -9.34 0.96
C VAL A 85 -18.68 -8.69 -0.42
N ILE A 86 -18.51 -7.37 -0.53
CA ILE A 86 -18.59 -6.66 -1.82
C ILE A 86 -17.47 -7.11 -2.78
N ASP A 87 -16.27 -7.42 -2.28
CA ASP A 87 -15.17 -7.94 -3.10
C ASP A 87 -15.44 -9.37 -3.61
N GLU A 88 -16.07 -10.20 -2.79
CA GLU A 88 -16.53 -11.54 -3.17
C GLU A 88 -17.62 -11.45 -4.25
N LEU A 89 -18.59 -10.54 -4.11
CA LEU A 89 -19.61 -10.27 -5.14
C LEU A 89 -18.99 -9.73 -6.44
N SER A 90 -18.00 -8.83 -6.32
CA SER A 90 -17.23 -8.35 -7.48
C SER A 90 -16.56 -9.50 -8.22
N SER A 91 -15.99 -10.46 -7.49
CA SER A 91 -15.37 -11.66 -8.06
C SER A 91 -16.39 -12.53 -8.78
N CYS A 92 -17.60 -12.69 -8.22
CA CYS A 92 -18.71 -13.38 -8.90
C CYS A 92 -19.07 -12.70 -10.24
N HIS A 93 -19.16 -11.36 -10.24
CA HIS A 93 -19.42 -10.58 -11.44
C HIS A 93 -18.31 -10.68 -12.49
N ALA A 94 -17.05 -10.73 -12.07
CA ALA A 94 -15.91 -10.90 -12.97
C ALA A 94 -15.94 -12.29 -13.65
N VAL A 95 -16.22 -13.34 -12.86
CA VAL A 95 -16.37 -14.71 -13.36
C VAL A 95 -17.54 -14.81 -14.35
N LEU A 96 -18.67 -14.17 -14.06
CA LEU A 96 -19.80 -14.10 -14.98
C LEU A 96 -19.41 -13.37 -16.28
N SER A 97 -18.73 -12.23 -16.19
CA SER A 97 -18.26 -11.47 -17.36
C SER A 97 -17.41 -12.34 -18.29
N THR A 98 -16.43 -13.06 -17.76
CA THR A 98 -15.58 -13.98 -18.54
C THR A 98 -16.41 -15.08 -19.20
N GLN A 99 -17.34 -15.71 -18.48
CA GLN A 99 -18.22 -16.74 -19.07
C GLN A 99 -19.12 -16.17 -20.17
N LEU A 100 -19.62 -14.94 -20.02
CA LEU A 100 -20.39 -14.26 -21.08
C LEU A 100 -19.53 -13.96 -22.30
N ALA A 101 -18.27 -13.55 -22.12
CA ALA A 101 -17.35 -13.34 -23.23
C ALA A 101 -17.15 -14.63 -24.03
N ASP A 102 -16.84 -15.73 -23.34
CA ASP A 102 -16.44 -17.00 -23.96
C ASP A 102 -17.63 -17.80 -24.50
N ALA A 103 -18.73 -17.90 -23.75
CA ALA A 103 -19.84 -18.79 -24.06
C ALA A 103 -21.03 -18.11 -24.75
N MET A 104 -21.13 -16.78 -24.67
CA MET A 104 -22.18 -16.01 -25.35
C MET A 104 -21.62 -15.16 -26.49
N MET A 105 -20.64 -14.29 -26.21
CA MET A 105 -20.15 -13.32 -27.19
C MET A 105 -19.27 -13.94 -28.28
N PHE A 106 -18.36 -14.85 -27.93
CA PHE A 106 -17.47 -15.46 -28.89
C PHE A 106 -18.21 -16.24 -30.00
N PRO A 107 -19.18 -17.13 -29.73
CA PRO A 107 -19.86 -17.88 -30.79
C PRO A 107 -20.68 -16.98 -31.73
N ILE A 108 -21.38 -15.98 -31.21
CA ILE A 108 -22.18 -15.06 -32.05
C ILE A 108 -21.29 -14.12 -32.88
N THR A 109 -20.14 -13.70 -32.33
CA THR A 109 -19.13 -12.93 -33.06
C THR A 109 -18.54 -13.77 -34.19
N GLN A 110 -18.19 -15.03 -33.91
CA GLN A 110 -17.66 -15.95 -34.89
C GLN A 110 -18.66 -16.19 -36.04
N PHE A 111 -19.94 -16.36 -35.73
CA PHE A 111 -20.99 -16.51 -36.75
C PHE A 111 -21.07 -15.28 -37.66
N LYS A 112 -21.05 -14.08 -37.08
CA LYS A 112 -21.09 -12.81 -37.81
C LYS A 112 -19.85 -12.59 -38.68
N GLU A 113 -18.66 -12.76 -38.11
CA GLU A 113 -17.42 -12.29 -38.72
C GLU A 113 -16.73 -13.33 -39.59
N ARG A 114 -16.99 -14.62 -39.35
CA ARG A 114 -16.49 -15.72 -40.18
C ARG A 114 -17.59 -16.25 -41.10
N ASP A 115 -18.66 -16.78 -40.53
CA ASP A 115 -19.61 -17.60 -41.29
C ASP A 115 -20.46 -16.77 -42.26
N LEU A 116 -21.00 -15.63 -41.82
CA LEU A 116 -21.74 -14.74 -42.72
C LEU A 116 -20.83 -14.02 -43.71
N LYS A 117 -19.61 -13.68 -43.31
CA LYS A 117 -18.62 -13.06 -44.20
C LYS A 117 -18.16 -14.00 -45.32
N GLU A 118 -18.01 -15.29 -45.02
CA GLU A 118 -17.73 -16.34 -46.00
C GLU A 118 -18.84 -16.40 -47.07
N ILE A 119 -20.11 -16.34 -46.65
CA ILE A 119 -21.27 -16.36 -47.56
C ILE A 119 -21.27 -15.16 -48.50
N LEU A 120 -21.00 -13.96 -48.00
CA LEU A 120 -20.89 -12.75 -48.81
C LEU A 120 -19.75 -12.84 -49.83
N THR A 121 -18.60 -13.34 -49.40
CA THR A 121 -17.41 -13.51 -50.26
C THR A 121 -17.70 -14.53 -51.38
N LEU A 122 -18.28 -15.68 -51.05
CA LEU A 122 -18.62 -16.70 -52.06
C LEU A 122 -19.70 -16.22 -53.02
N LYS A 123 -20.67 -15.43 -52.56
CA LYS A 123 -21.67 -14.79 -53.42
C LYS A 123 -21.01 -13.88 -54.45
N GLU A 124 -20.10 -13.01 -54.02
CA GLU A 124 -19.39 -12.08 -54.90
C GLU A 124 -18.51 -12.81 -55.92
N VAL A 125 -17.72 -13.79 -55.46
CA VAL A 125 -16.87 -14.62 -56.33
C VAL A 125 -17.70 -15.40 -57.37
N PHE A 126 -18.88 -15.90 -56.97
CA PHE A 126 -19.81 -16.54 -57.88
C PHE A 126 -20.41 -15.56 -58.89
N GLN A 127 -20.79 -14.36 -58.45
CA GLN A 127 -21.36 -13.34 -59.33
C GLN A 127 -20.35 -12.91 -60.41
N ILE A 128 -19.12 -12.61 -60.02
CA ILE A 128 -18.04 -12.27 -60.96
C ILE A 128 -17.82 -13.39 -61.98
N ALA A 129 -17.71 -14.64 -61.51
CA ALA A 129 -17.54 -15.79 -62.41
C ALA A 129 -18.75 -16.01 -63.33
N SER A 130 -19.95 -15.62 -62.88
CA SER A 130 -21.16 -15.65 -63.70
C SER A 130 -21.12 -14.60 -64.80
N ASP A 131 -20.77 -13.37 -64.47
CA ASP A 131 -20.70 -12.25 -65.42
C ASP A 131 -19.58 -12.48 -66.45
N ASP A 132 -18.43 -13.01 -66.02
CA ASP A 132 -17.34 -13.45 -66.89
C ASP A 132 -17.81 -14.49 -67.91
N HIS A 133 -18.61 -15.47 -67.47
CA HIS A 133 -19.16 -16.48 -68.36
C HIS A 133 -20.16 -15.90 -69.36
N ASP A 134 -21.04 -15.00 -68.89
CA ASP A 134 -22.02 -14.32 -69.75
C ASP A 134 -21.31 -13.45 -70.80
N MET A 135 -20.22 -12.78 -70.47
CA MET A 135 -19.39 -12.06 -71.44
C MET A 135 -18.74 -13.00 -72.47
N ALA A 136 -18.12 -14.10 -72.01
CA ALA A 136 -17.43 -15.05 -72.87
C ALA A 136 -18.40 -15.74 -73.85
N ILE A 137 -19.57 -16.18 -73.38
CA ILE A 137 -20.56 -16.84 -74.24
C ILE A 137 -21.19 -15.89 -75.24
N ASN A 138 -21.39 -14.62 -74.88
CA ASN A 138 -21.86 -13.59 -75.81
C ASN A 138 -20.80 -13.24 -76.87
N ARG A 139 -19.51 -13.25 -76.52
CA ARG A 139 -18.40 -13.10 -77.49
C ARG A 139 -18.36 -14.28 -78.46
N TYR A 140 -18.47 -15.50 -77.95
CA TYR A 140 -18.54 -16.73 -78.77
C TYR A 140 -19.73 -16.72 -79.72
N SER A 141 -20.91 -16.31 -79.23
CA SER A 141 -22.14 -16.28 -80.04
C SER A 141 -22.09 -15.28 -81.21
N ARG A 142 -21.17 -14.30 -81.16
CA ARG A 142 -20.96 -13.29 -82.21
C ARG A 142 -19.88 -13.68 -83.24
N LEU A 143 -19.29 -14.87 -83.14
CA LEU A 143 -18.34 -15.36 -84.15
C LEU A 143 -18.98 -15.41 -85.54
N SER A 144 -18.25 -14.95 -86.56
CA SER A 144 -18.74 -14.88 -87.93
C SER A 144 -18.91 -16.28 -88.52
N LYS A 145 -20.09 -16.56 -89.09
CA LYS A 145 -20.32 -17.79 -89.87
C LYS A 145 -19.63 -17.78 -91.24
N ARG A 146 -19.24 -16.60 -91.76
CA ARG A 146 -18.70 -16.43 -93.13
C ARG A 146 -17.18 -16.31 -93.19
N ARG A 147 -16.53 -15.85 -92.10
CA ARG A 147 -15.07 -15.75 -91.98
C ARG A 147 -14.63 -16.69 -90.87
N ASP A 148 -14.06 -17.85 -91.24
CA ASP A 148 -13.53 -18.82 -90.27
C ASP A 148 -12.07 -18.51 -89.98
N ASN A 149 -11.79 -17.99 -88.78
CA ASN A 149 -10.43 -17.79 -88.27
C ASN A 149 -10.23 -18.76 -87.11
N GLU A 150 -9.52 -19.86 -87.38
CA GLU A 150 -9.30 -20.93 -86.39
C GLU A 150 -8.64 -20.45 -85.11
N LYS A 151 -7.69 -19.50 -85.21
CA LYS A 151 -6.99 -18.96 -84.04
C LYS A 151 -7.96 -18.20 -83.13
N VAL A 152 -8.73 -17.27 -83.69
CA VAL A 152 -9.73 -16.48 -82.93
C VAL A 152 -10.83 -17.40 -82.36
N LYS A 153 -11.26 -18.39 -83.13
CA LYS A 153 -12.25 -19.39 -82.69
C LYS A 153 -11.73 -20.22 -81.52
N GLY A 154 -10.47 -20.66 -81.57
CA GLY A 154 -9.81 -21.40 -80.50
C GLY A 154 -9.69 -20.57 -79.21
N GLU A 155 -9.24 -19.32 -79.30
CA GLU A 155 -9.13 -18.40 -78.16
C GLU A 155 -10.49 -18.18 -77.49
N VAL A 156 -11.52 -17.84 -78.26
CA VAL A 156 -12.87 -17.59 -77.71
C VAL A 156 -13.52 -18.86 -77.16
N MET A 157 -13.23 -20.04 -77.74
CA MET A 157 -13.68 -21.32 -77.19
C MET A 157 -13.01 -21.63 -75.85
N GLN A 158 -11.72 -21.30 -75.71
CA GLN A 158 -10.98 -21.46 -74.46
C GLN A 158 -11.48 -20.49 -73.38
N ASP A 159 -11.81 -19.24 -73.73
CA ASP A 159 -12.43 -18.27 -72.82
C ASP A 159 -13.78 -18.79 -72.27
N VAL A 160 -14.62 -19.38 -73.14
CA VAL A 160 -15.89 -20.00 -72.73
C VAL A 160 -15.65 -21.21 -71.83
N TYR A 161 -14.68 -22.06 -72.15
CA TYR A 161 -14.35 -23.24 -71.34
C TYR A 161 -13.90 -22.85 -69.93
N THR A 162 -12.95 -21.92 -69.82
CA THR A 162 -12.38 -21.48 -68.55
C THR A 162 -13.40 -20.75 -67.68
N SER A 163 -14.13 -19.79 -68.25
CA SER A 163 -15.20 -19.06 -67.54
C SER A 163 -16.33 -19.99 -67.07
N ARG A 164 -16.78 -20.93 -67.91
CA ARG A 164 -17.82 -21.92 -67.53
C ARG A 164 -17.35 -22.82 -66.40
N LYS A 165 -16.10 -23.31 -66.46
CA LYS A 165 -15.51 -24.15 -65.41
C LYS A 165 -15.47 -23.38 -64.09
N LYS A 166 -14.99 -22.13 -64.12
CA LYS A 166 -14.91 -21.26 -62.93
C LYS A 166 -16.31 -20.98 -62.36
N GLN A 167 -17.27 -20.57 -63.18
CA GLN A 167 -18.67 -20.36 -62.76
C GLN A 167 -19.26 -21.62 -62.11
N HIS A 168 -19.03 -22.79 -62.69
CA HIS A 168 -19.54 -24.03 -62.11
C HIS A 168 -18.93 -24.35 -60.75
N GLN A 169 -17.60 -24.19 -60.61
CA GLN A 169 -16.90 -24.43 -59.34
C GLN A 169 -17.38 -23.46 -58.25
N THR A 170 -17.43 -22.15 -58.55
CA THR A 170 -17.86 -21.14 -57.58
C THR A 170 -19.32 -21.31 -57.19
N MET A 171 -20.19 -21.68 -58.14
CA MET A 171 -21.59 -22.02 -57.87
C MET A 171 -21.72 -23.20 -56.89
N MET A 172 -20.94 -24.27 -57.07
CA MET A 172 -20.98 -25.43 -56.21
C MET A 172 -20.50 -25.12 -54.78
N HIS A 173 -19.41 -24.36 -54.65
CA HIS A 173 -18.94 -23.91 -53.33
C HIS A 173 -19.96 -23.00 -52.64
N TYR A 174 -20.56 -22.07 -53.39
CA TYR A 174 -21.56 -21.18 -52.83
C TYR A 174 -22.82 -21.93 -52.38
N PHE A 175 -23.31 -22.89 -53.17
CA PHE A 175 -24.46 -23.72 -52.81
C PHE A 175 -24.19 -24.56 -51.57
N THR A 176 -23.01 -25.16 -51.48
CA THR A 176 -22.60 -25.90 -50.29
C THR A 176 -22.57 -24.99 -49.07
N ALA A 177 -21.99 -23.79 -49.18
CA ALA A 177 -21.93 -22.85 -48.07
C ALA A 177 -23.34 -22.42 -47.60
N LEU A 178 -24.25 -22.11 -48.53
CA LEU A 178 -25.65 -21.77 -48.21
C LEU A 178 -26.40 -22.93 -47.55
N ASN A 179 -26.16 -24.17 -47.98
CA ASN A 179 -26.73 -25.36 -47.33
C ASN A 179 -26.15 -25.55 -45.92
N THR A 180 -24.85 -25.38 -45.75
CA THR A 180 -24.19 -25.44 -44.43
C THR A 180 -24.70 -24.33 -43.51
N LEU A 181 -24.99 -23.14 -44.03
CA LEU A 181 -25.56 -22.02 -43.27
C LEU A 181 -26.89 -22.39 -42.60
N GLN A 182 -27.71 -23.26 -43.21
CA GLN A 182 -28.99 -23.70 -42.65
C GLN A 182 -28.83 -24.48 -41.33
N TYR A 183 -27.67 -25.13 -41.14
CA TYR A 183 -27.32 -25.79 -39.89
C TYR A 183 -26.60 -24.83 -38.94
N LYS A 184 -25.61 -24.07 -39.45
CA LYS A 184 -24.87 -23.09 -38.65
C LYS A 184 -25.81 -22.07 -37.98
N LYS A 185 -26.84 -21.57 -38.68
CA LYS A 185 -27.80 -20.63 -38.08
C LYS A 185 -28.53 -21.18 -36.86
N LYS A 186 -28.82 -22.49 -36.82
CA LYS A 186 -29.47 -23.11 -35.64
C LYS A 186 -28.49 -23.18 -34.47
N MET A 187 -27.29 -23.66 -34.75
CA MET A 187 -26.23 -23.83 -33.75
C MET A 187 -25.83 -22.47 -33.16
N SER A 188 -25.48 -21.51 -34.01
CA SER A 188 -24.99 -20.18 -33.60
C SER A 188 -26.04 -19.29 -32.94
N LEU A 189 -27.32 -19.61 -33.04
CA LEU A 189 -28.37 -18.93 -32.27
C LEU A 189 -28.64 -19.60 -30.92
N LEU A 190 -28.51 -20.92 -30.82
CA LEU A 190 -28.81 -21.66 -29.59
C LEU A 190 -27.61 -21.70 -28.64
N GLU A 191 -26.39 -21.82 -29.15
CA GLU A 191 -25.17 -21.95 -28.37
C GLU A 191 -24.91 -20.72 -27.47
N PRO A 192 -25.02 -19.46 -27.94
CA PRO A 192 -24.91 -18.29 -27.07
C PRO A 192 -25.95 -18.25 -25.95
N LEU A 193 -27.17 -18.68 -26.22
CA LEU A 193 -28.26 -18.70 -25.24
C LEU A 193 -28.02 -19.77 -24.17
N LEU A 194 -27.53 -20.95 -24.59
CA LEU A 194 -27.15 -22.01 -23.66
C LEU A 194 -26.00 -21.55 -22.75
N GLY A 195 -24.95 -20.96 -23.33
CA GLY A 195 -23.81 -20.41 -22.61
C GLY A 195 -24.24 -19.33 -21.61
N TYR A 196 -25.09 -18.39 -22.04
CA TYR A 196 -25.67 -17.38 -21.16
C TYR A 196 -26.43 -18.00 -19.97
N MET A 197 -27.34 -18.96 -20.23
CA MET A 197 -28.14 -19.56 -19.15
C MET A 197 -27.28 -20.35 -18.16
N GLN A 198 -26.24 -21.06 -18.63
CA GLN A 198 -25.31 -21.76 -17.75
C GLN A 198 -24.48 -20.78 -16.91
N ALA A 199 -24.01 -19.69 -17.51
CA ALA A 199 -23.28 -18.64 -16.80
C ALA A 199 -24.12 -18.00 -15.70
N GLN A 200 -25.40 -17.71 -15.98
CA GLN A 200 -26.36 -17.19 -15.00
C GLN A 200 -26.60 -18.18 -13.85
N ILE A 201 -26.84 -19.46 -14.14
CA ILE A 201 -27.02 -20.48 -13.10
C ILE A 201 -25.80 -20.54 -12.18
N SER A 202 -24.59 -20.55 -12.74
CA SER A 202 -23.34 -20.55 -11.97
C SER A 202 -23.21 -19.29 -11.12
N PHE A 203 -23.51 -18.11 -11.68
CA PHE A 203 -23.47 -16.84 -10.97
C PHE A 203 -24.42 -16.82 -9.77
N PHE A 204 -25.68 -17.23 -9.93
CA PHE A 204 -26.64 -17.23 -8.82
C PHE A 204 -26.28 -18.23 -7.73
N LYS A 205 -25.73 -19.40 -8.09
CA LYS A 205 -25.23 -20.37 -7.10
C LYS A 205 -24.07 -19.78 -6.30
N LEU A 206 -23.03 -19.29 -6.98
CA LEU A 206 -21.86 -18.70 -6.34
C LEU A 206 -22.23 -17.46 -5.50
N GLY A 207 -23.14 -16.61 -5.99
CA GLY A 207 -23.64 -15.46 -5.24
C GLY A 207 -24.41 -15.86 -3.98
N SER A 208 -25.26 -16.90 -4.05
CA SER A 208 -26.03 -17.38 -2.90
C SER A 208 -25.15 -18.00 -1.80
N GLU A 209 -23.99 -18.55 -2.16
CA GLU A 209 -23.02 -19.09 -1.19
C GLU A 209 -22.37 -17.98 -0.35
N ASN A 210 -22.22 -16.76 -0.90
CA ASN A 210 -21.64 -15.62 -0.18
C ASN A 210 -22.68 -14.87 0.68
N LEU A 211 -23.96 -14.91 0.30
CA LEU A 211 -25.06 -14.22 1.00
C LEU A 211 -25.76 -15.17 1.98
N THR A 212 -25.05 -15.51 3.06
CA THR A 212 -25.51 -16.49 4.06
C THR A 212 -26.43 -15.87 5.11
N GLN A 213 -27.10 -16.71 5.92
CA GLN A 213 -27.87 -16.26 7.09
C GLN A 213 -27.02 -15.41 8.06
N GLN A 214 -25.74 -15.75 8.24
CA GLN A 214 -24.83 -14.98 9.09
C GLN A 214 -24.70 -13.53 8.61
N TRP A 215 -24.75 -13.32 7.30
CA TRP A 215 -24.73 -11.98 6.72
C TRP A 215 -26.04 -11.23 6.96
N GLU A 216 -27.19 -11.90 6.88
CA GLU A 216 -28.48 -11.28 7.22
C GLU A 216 -28.55 -10.86 8.69
N ASP A 217 -28.02 -11.70 9.60
CA ASP A 217 -27.94 -11.40 11.03
C ASP A 217 -27.04 -10.17 11.27
N PHE A 218 -25.86 -10.14 10.63
CA PHE A 218 -24.97 -8.97 10.66
C PHE A 218 -25.66 -7.69 10.17
N LEU A 219 -26.38 -7.75 9.04
CA LEU A 219 -27.11 -6.59 8.51
C LEU A 219 -28.20 -6.10 9.48
N THR A 220 -28.83 -7.02 10.22
CA THR A 220 -29.83 -6.70 11.24
C THR A 220 -29.20 -5.98 12.44
N ASP A 221 -28.03 -6.45 12.87
CA ASP A 221 -27.27 -5.83 13.96
C ASP A 221 -26.80 -4.41 13.58
N ILE A 222 -26.25 -4.23 12.38
CA ILE A 222 -25.89 -2.92 11.84
C ILE A 222 -27.13 -2.02 11.71
N GLY A 223 -28.25 -2.56 11.24
CA GLY A 223 -29.52 -1.85 11.18
C GLY A 223 -29.95 -1.30 12.55
N THR A 224 -29.79 -2.09 13.60
CA THR A 224 -30.06 -1.67 14.99
C THR A 224 -29.08 -0.61 15.47
N SER A 225 -27.78 -0.80 15.22
CA SER A 225 -26.73 0.16 15.55
C SER A 225 -27.01 1.55 14.97
N VAL A 226 -27.37 1.61 13.68
CA VAL A 226 -27.73 2.88 13.00
C VAL A 226 -28.93 3.56 13.66
N GLN A 227 -29.93 2.80 14.12
CA GLN A 227 -31.08 3.39 14.84
C GLN A 227 -30.70 3.92 16.22
N ASN A 228 -29.76 3.27 16.91
CA ASN A 228 -29.25 3.75 18.19
C ASN A 228 -28.52 5.09 18.02
N VAL A 229 -27.62 5.20 17.02
CA VAL A 229 -26.93 6.46 16.70
C VAL A 229 -27.92 7.58 16.36
N ARG A 230 -28.98 7.29 15.59
CA ARG A 230 -30.04 8.26 15.28
C ARG A 230 -30.75 8.76 16.54
N ARG A 231 -31.04 7.87 17.49
CA ARG A 231 -31.70 8.21 18.75
C ARG A 231 -30.80 9.06 19.63
N GLU A 232 -29.53 8.70 19.75
CA GLU A 232 -28.54 9.45 20.50
C GLU A 232 -28.37 10.86 19.92
N MET A 233 -28.18 10.98 18.60
CA MET A 233 -28.11 12.26 17.91
C MET A 233 -29.34 13.13 18.17
N ALA A 234 -30.56 12.56 18.13
CA ALA A 234 -31.77 13.32 18.41
C ALA A 234 -31.81 13.84 19.85
N GLY A 235 -31.44 13.01 20.83
CA GLY A 235 -31.35 13.44 22.23
C GLY A 235 -30.32 14.54 22.45
N GLU A 236 -29.13 14.42 21.86
CA GLU A 236 -28.07 15.42 21.97
C GLU A 236 -28.46 16.75 21.31
N VAL A 237 -29.16 16.70 20.17
CA VAL A 237 -29.68 17.91 19.50
C VAL A 237 -30.69 18.63 20.39
N ASP A 238 -31.60 17.92 21.04
CA ASP A 238 -32.59 18.53 21.94
C ASP A 238 -31.91 19.20 23.15
N VAL A 239 -30.94 18.52 23.77
CA VAL A 239 -30.14 19.08 24.88
C VAL A 239 -29.36 20.32 24.44
N MET A 240 -28.74 20.27 23.26
CA MET A 240 -27.99 21.39 22.71
C MET A 240 -28.90 22.58 22.41
N GLN A 241 -30.09 22.35 21.87
CA GLN A 241 -31.08 23.42 21.61
C GLN A 241 -31.54 24.09 22.91
N GLN A 242 -31.83 23.31 23.96
CA GLN A 242 -32.18 23.88 25.25
C GLN A 242 -31.03 24.70 25.83
N THR A 243 -29.80 24.18 25.75
CA THR A 243 -28.60 24.88 26.22
C THR A 243 -28.40 26.22 25.49
N ILE A 244 -28.64 26.25 24.18
CA ILE A 244 -28.59 27.49 23.39
C ILE A 244 -29.62 28.50 23.90
N GLN A 245 -30.87 28.08 24.10
CA GLN A 245 -31.93 28.96 24.59
C GLN A 245 -31.61 29.53 25.98
N ASP A 246 -31.10 28.69 26.88
CA ASP A 246 -30.72 29.11 28.24
C ASP A 246 -29.54 30.11 28.19
N MET A 247 -28.54 29.87 27.33
CA MET A 247 -27.40 30.78 27.14
C MET A 247 -27.81 32.11 26.49
N GLU A 248 -28.72 32.10 25.52
CA GLU A 248 -29.24 33.32 24.89
C GLU A 248 -29.95 34.19 25.92
N GLN A 249 -30.78 33.60 26.78
CA GLN A 249 -31.49 34.32 27.82
C GLN A 249 -30.57 34.83 28.94
N ALA A 250 -29.64 33.99 29.42
CA ALA A 250 -28.76 34.34 30.54
C ALA A 250 -27.75 35.45 30.19
N ASN A 251 -27.36 35.56 28.91
CA ASN A 251 -26.29 36.45 28.47
C ASN A 251 -26.77 37.71 27.74
N ASP A 252 -28.08 37.96 27.62
CA ASP A 252 -28.64 39.07 26.83
C ASP A 252 -28.03 40.45 27.21
N LEU A 253 -27.90 40.71 28.51
CA LEU A 253 -27.28 41.96 29.02
C LEU A 253 -25.76 42.04 28.77
N LEU A 254 -25.08 40.91 28.56
CA LEU A 254 -23.63 40.84 28.34
C LEU A 254 -23.25 41.11 26.89
N TYR A 255 -24.21 41.13 25.95
CA TYR A 255 -23.95 41.52 24.56
C TYR A 255 -23.75 43.03 24.41
N MET A 256 -24.24 43.84 25.36
CA MET A 256 -23.98 45.28 25.40
C MET A 256 -22.52 45.52 25.83
N PRO A 257 -21.70 46.26 25.05
CA PRO A 257 -20.28 46.44 25.37
C PRO A 257 -20.01 47.08 26.74
N ASP A 258 -20.81 48.08 27.14
CA ASP A 258 -20.66 48.80 28.41
C ASP A 258 -21.99 48.75 29.19
N PRO A 259 -22.31 47.61 29.83
CA PRO A 259 -23.56 47.41 30.55
C PRO A 259 -23.60 48.24 31.83
N ASP A 260 -24.80 48.51 32.35
CA ASP A 260 -24.97 49.27 33.59
C ASP A 260 -24.18 48.62 34.74
N PRO A 261 -23.22 49.33 35.38
CA PRO A 261 -22.43 48.79 36.48
C PRO A 261 -23.24 48.32 37.70
N SER A 262 -24.49 48.77 37.85
CA SER A 262 -25.41 48.30 38.88
C SER A 262 -25.98 46.91 38.59
N LEU A 263 -26.07 46.53 37.31
CA LEU A 263 -26.54 45.24 36.84
C LEU A 263 -25.38 44.25 36.66
N VAL A 264 -24.21 44.75 36.25
CA VAL A 264 -22.99 43.94 36.04
C VAL A 264 -21.80 44.61 36.74
N PRO A 265 -21.52 44.26 38.02
CA PRO A 265 -20.50 44.94 38.82
C PRO A 265 -19.07 44.61 38.38
N VAL A 266 -18.15 45.56 38.60
CA VAL A 266 -16.71 45.43 38.33
C VAL A 266 -16.04 44.51 39.36
N ASN A 267 -15.35 43.45 38.92
CA ASN A 267 -14.60 42.59 39.82
C ASN A 267 -13.10 42.95 39.89
N ARG A 268 -12.69 43.62 40.96
CA ARG A 268 -11.30 44.07 41.17
C ARG A 268 -10.38 43.04 41.83
N ASN A 269 -10.89 41.89 42.22
CA ASN A 269 -10.14 40.86 42.96
C ASN A 269 -9.73 39.68 42.07
N LEU A 270 -9.87 39.82 40.75
CA LEU A 270 -9.47 38.81 39.78
C LEU A 270 -7.96 38.58 39.86
N THR A 271 -7.57 37.31 39.81
CA THR A 271 -6.17 36.86 39.75
C THR A 271 -5.81 36.26 38.39
N ARG A 272 -6.80 36.22 37.50
CA ARG A 272 -6.69 35.81 36.10
C ARG A 272 -7.78 36.52 35.30
N LYS A 273 -7.47 36.88 34.05
CA LYS A 273 -8.44 37.46 33.12
C LYS A 273 -8.09 37.06 31.70
N ALA A 274 -9.12 36.88 30.88
CA ALA A 274 -9.00 36.60 29.46
C ALA A 274 -10.09 37.36 28.70
N GLY A 275 -9.79 37.79 27.49
CA GLY A 275 -10.71 38.59 26.69
C GLY A 275 -10.02 39.24 25.49
N TYR A 276 -10.81 39.80 24.57
CA TYR A 276 -10.27 40.51 23.43
C TYR A 276 -9.85 41.93 23.82
N LEU A 277 -8.65 42.34 23.40
CA LEU A 277 -8.16 43.71 23.51
C LEU A 277 -7.64 44.16 22.15
N ASN A 278 -7.65 45.48 21.89
CA ASN A 278 -6.89 46.01 20.76
C ASN A 278 -5.49 46.38 21.24
N THR A 279 -4.46 45.81 20.62
CA THR A 279 -3.06 46.17 20.87
C THR A 279 -2.58 47.19 19.87
N ARG A 280 -1.80 48.17 20.34
CA ARG A 280 -1.19 49.19 19.50
C ARG A 280 0.18 48.73 19.00
N ASN A 281 0.32 48.60 17.69
CA ASN A 281 1.57 48.32 17.01
C ASN A 281 2.12 49.61 16.40
N LYS A 282 3.35 50.00 16.75
CA LYS A 282 4.02 51.15 16.12
C LYS A 282 4.69 50.70 14.82
N THR A 283 4.20 51.19 13.68
CA THR A 283 4.76 50.91 12.36
C THR A 283 5.60 52.10 11.91
N GLY A 284 6.84 52.19 12.39
CA GLY A 284 7.75 53.31 12.07
C GLY A 284 7.67 54.48 13.06
N LEU A 285 8.14 55.68 12.65
CA LEU A 285 8.25 56.83 13.57
C LEU A 285 6.92 57.58 13.83
N VAL A 286 5.94 57.50 12.92
CA VAL A 286 4.73 58.34 12.97
C VAL A 286 3.43 57.55 12.80
N SER A 287 3.45 56.37 12.17
CA SER A 287 2.27 55.52 12.02
C SER A 287 2.14 54.48 13.11
N SER A 288 0.90 54.23 13.52
CA SER A 288 0.49 53.16 14.43
C SER A 288 -0.70 52.42 13.81
N SER A 289 -0.80 51.14 14.12
CA SER A 289 -1.96 50.31 13.82
C SER A 289 -2.51 49.70 15.10
N TRP A 290 -3.79 49.34 15.07
CA TRP A 290 -4.48 48.68 16.18
C TRP A 290 -5.00 47.34 15.70
N GLU A 291 -4.69 46.29 16.45
CA GLU A 291 -5.05 44.92 16.09
C GLU A 291 -5.81 44.26 17.24
N ARG A 292 -6.96 43.66 16.94
CA ARG A 292 -7.78 42.95 17.93
C ARG A 292 -7.27 41.52 18.08
N GLN A 293 -6.77 41.19 19.27
CA GLN A 293 -6.26 39.85 19.59
C GLN A 293 -6.85 39.37 20.92
N TYR A 294 -6.84 38.06 21.16
CA TYR A 294 -7.31 37.48 22.40
C TYR A 294 -6.16 37.45 23.41
N PHE A 295 -6.32 38.15 24.53
CA PHE A 295 -5.31 38.21 25.59
C PHE A 295 -5.75 37.38 26.78
N PHE A 296 -4.79 36.76 27.47
CA PHE A 296 -5.04 36.03 28.71
C PHE A 296 -3.81 36.03 29.61
N THR A 297 -4.04 35.99 30.92
CA THR A 297 -2.97 35.89 31.92
C THR A 297 -2.69 34.43 32.28
N GLN A 298 -1.44 33.99 32.21
CA GLN A 298 -1.02 32.63 32.58
C GLN A 298 0.35 32.65 33.26
N GLY A 299 0.44 32.12 34.48
CA GLY A 299 1.71 31.92 35.19
C GLY A 299 2.60 33.18 35.29
N GLY A 300 2.05 34.33 35.69
CA GLY A 300 2.80 35.60 35.77
C GLY A 300 3.02 36.30 34.43
N ASN A 301 2.55 35.73 33.32
CA ASN A 301 2.74 36.27 31.98
C ASN A 301 1.44 36.77 31.35
N LEU A 302 1.55 37.77 30.49
CA LEU A 302 0.52 38.16 29.54
C LEU A 302 0.76 37.46 28.20
N MET A 303 -0.24 36.71 27.75
CA MET A 303 -0.24 35.97 26.49
C MET A 303 -1.20 36.60 25.49
N SER A 304 -0.94 36.45 24.20
CA SER A 304 -1.82 36.87 23.10
C SER A 304 -1.99 35.77 22.05
N GLN A 305 -3.20 35.57 21.54
CA GLN A 305 -3.52 34.63 20.47
C GLN A 305 -4.34 35.34 19.39
N ALA A 306 -3.91 35.27 18.13
CA ALA A 306 -4.69 35.80 17.02
C ALA A 306 -5.81 34.82 16.62
N ARG A 307 -6.84 35.35 15.93
CA ARG A 307 -7.96 34.53 15.46
C ARG A 307 -7.47 33.59 14.35
N GLY A 308 -7.40 32.30 14.66
CA GLY A 308 -6.94 31.24 13.74
C GLY A 308 -5.64 30.58 14.18
N ASP A 309 -4.95 31.11 15.18
CA ASP A 309 -3.75 30.49 15.73
C ASP A 309 -4.13 29.31 16.64
N VAL A 310 -3.33 28.23 16.59
CA VAL A 310 -3.51 27.04 17.44
C VAL A 310 -3.09 27.30 18.89
N ALA A 311 -2.11 28.17 19.11
CA ALA A 311 -1.57 28.49 20.44
C ALA A 311 -1.27 29.98 20.60
N GLY A 312 -1.34 30.47 21.84
CA GLY A 312 -0.99 31.85 22.20
C GLY A 312 0.51 32.06 22.37
N GLY A 313 1.00 33.22 21.96
CA GLY A 313 2.38 33.67 22.15
C GLY A 313 2.56 34.52 23.41
N LEU A 314 3.79 34.53 23.95
CA LEU A 314 4.16 35.38 25.08
C LEU A 314 4.30 36.84 24.63
N VAL A 315 3.54 37.75 25.25
CA VAL A 315 3.64 39.19 25.01
C VAL A 315 4.71 39.77 25.94
N MET A 316 4.51 39.61 27.24
CA MET A 316 5.43 40.08 28.27
C MET A 316 5.19 39.38 29.60
N ASP A 317 6.24 39.34 30.39
CA ASP A 317 6.17 39.05 31.82
C ASP A 317 5.50 40.24 32.53
N ILE A 318 4.48 39.95 33.34
CA ILE A 318 3.74 40.94 34.12
C ILE A 318 4.08 40.86 35.62
N ASP A 319 5.06 40.05 36.00
CA ASP A 319 5.65 40.10 37.34
C ASP A 319 6.35 41.45 37.52
N ASN A 320 6.09 42.09 38.67
CA ASN A 320 6.60 43.41 39.01
C ASN A 320 6.36 44.51 37.95
N CYS A 321 5.41 44.32 37.04
CA CYS A 321 5.09 45.33 36.03
C CYS A 321 4.30 46.49 36.65
N SER A 322 4.31 47.64 35.98
CA SER A 322 3.39 48.74 36.29
C SER A 322 2.31 48.82 35.22
N VAL A 323 1.05 48.91 35.64
CA VAL A 323 -0.11 49.07 34.77
C VAL A 323 -0.91 50.31 35.15
N MET A 324 -1.28 51.13 34.15
CA MET A 324 -2.04 52.37 34.37
C MET A 324 -2.92 52.71 33.17
N ALA A 325 -4.05 53.38 33.41
CA ALA A 325 -4.85 53.97 32.34
C ALA A 325 -4.07 55.10 31.64
N VAL A 326 -4.18 55.19 30.31
CA VAL A 326 -3.48 56.19 29.50
C VAL A 326 -4.38 56.75 28.42
N ASP A 327 -4.23 58.04 28.12
CA ASP A 327 -4.83 58.65 26.93
C ASP A 327 -3.92 58.38 25.73
N CYS A 328 -4.42 57.67 24.72
CA CYS A 328 -3.67 57.32 23.51
C CYS A 328 -4.54 57.52 22.27
N GLU A 329 -4.13 58.41 21.37
CA GLU A 329 -4.80 58.65 20.07
C GLU A 329 -6.32 58.91 20.19
N ASP A 330 -6.76 59.58 21.27
CA ASP A 330 -8.18 59.86 21.56
C ASP A 330 -9.07 58.60 21.64
N ARG A 331 -8.47 57.44 21.94
CA ARG A 331 -9.18 56.17 22.13
C ARG A 331 -9.60 55.96 23.58
N ARG A 332 -10.85 55.57 23.76
CA ARG A 332 -11.42 55.23 25.07
C ARG A 332 -10.81 53.95 25.61
N PHE A 333 -10.69 53.88 26.95
CA PHE A 333 -10.35 52.68 27.71
C PHE A 333 -8.98 52.08 27.37
N CYS A 334 -8.02 52.95 27.04
CA CYS A 334 -6.63 52.57 26.85
C CYS A 334 -5.89 52.45 28.19
N PHE A 335 -5.02 51.45 28.29
CA PHE A 335 -4.12 51.27 29.42
C PHE A 335 -2.76 50.79 28.93
N GLN A 336 -1.73 51.11 29.68
CA GLN A 336 -0.35 50.78 29.38
C GLN A 336 0.21 49.84 30.45
N ILE A 337 0.87 48.78 30.01
CA ILE A 337 1.69 47.90 30.84
C ILE A 337 3.15 48.16 30.52
N THR A 338 3.95 48.38 31.55
CA THR A 338 5.40 48.58 31.44
C THR A 338 6.09 47.49 32.25
N SER A 339 6.99 46.73 31.63
CA SER A 339 7.76 45.68 32.30
C SER A 339 8.60 46.24 33.44
N PHE A 340 9.01 45.38 34.38
CA PHE A 340 9.85 45.78 35.51
C PHE A 340 11.15 46.49 35.10
N ASP A 341 11.78 46.05 34.00
CA ASP A 341 13.01 46.66 33.48
C ASP A 341 12.77 47.92 32.64
N GLY A 342 11.51 48.33 32.45
CA GLY A 342 11.11 49.49 31.67
C GLY A 342 11.30 49.37 30.16
N LYS A 343 11.79 48.23 29.65
CA LYS A 343 12.15 48.08 28.23
C LYS A 343 10.99 47.71 27.34
N LYS A 344 10.02 46.93 27.85
CA LYS A 344 8.83 46.53 27.10
C LYS A 344 7.62 47.33 27.56
N VAL A 345 6.92 47.91 26.60
CA VAL A 345 5.69 48.68 26.83
C VAL A 345 4.62 48.13 25.90
N ALA A 346 3.49 47.70 26.47
CA ALA A 346 2.30 47.31 25.73
C ALA A 346 1.20 48.34 25.99
N ILE A 347 0.62 48.89 24.92
CA ILE A 347 -0.54 49.77 24.99
C ILE A 347 -1.72 48.99 24.45
N LEU A 348 -2.71 48.76 25.32
CA LEU A 348 -3.87 47.94 25.06
C LEU A 348 -5.14 48.78 25.22
N GLN A 349 -6.21 48.37 24.55
CA GLN A 349 -7.51 49.02 24.61
C GLN A 349 -8.58 47.97 24.92
N ALA A 350 -9.33 48.22 26.00
CA ALA A 350 -10.52 47.45 26.36
C ALA A 350 -11.79 48.00 25.69
N GLU A 351 -12.87 47.21 25.69
CA GLU A 351 -14.13 47.62 25.05
C GLU A 351 -15.05 48.46 25.95
N SER A 352 -14.84 48.42 27.26
CA SER A 352 -15.70 49.08 28.26
C SER A 352 -14.95 49.57 29.49
N ARG A 353 -15.61 50.42 30.29
CA ARG A 353 -15.03 50.90 31.54
C ARG A 353 -14.80 49.75 32.50
N LYS A 354 -15.80 48.88 32.65
CA LYS A 354 -15.71 47.67 33.49
C LYS A 354 -14.52 46.82 33.08
N ASP A 355 -14.40 46.50 31.79
CA ASP A 355 -13.35 45.60 31.31
C ASP A 355 -11.95 46.22 31.53
N CYS A 356 -11.79 47.51 31.26
CA CYS A 356 -10.55 48.25 31.52
C CYS A 356 -10.15 48.22 33.01
N GLU A 357 -11.08 48.53 33.91
CA GLU A 357 -10.83 48.50 35.35
C GLU A 357 -10.45 47.08 35.84
N GLU A 358 -11.13 46.05 35.32
CA GLU A 358 -10.82 44.66 35.65
C GLU A 358 -9.45 44.22 35.12
N TRP A 359 -9.07 44.61 33.90
CA TRP A 359 -7.73 44.33 33.36
C TRP A 359 -6.63 44.97 34.19
N ILE A 360 -6.77 46.27 34.49
CA ILE A 360 -5.80 47.00 35.32
C ILE A 360 -5.71 46.40 36.73
N ALA A 361 -6.86 46.10 37.36
CA ALA A 361 -6.88 45.49 38.69
C ALA A 361 -6.24 44.09 38.69
N THR A 362 -6.57 43.25 37.71
CA THR A 362 -6.03 41.89 37.58
C THR A 362 -4.51 41.91 37.41
N ILE A 363 -3.99 42.74 36.50
CA ILE A 363 -2.55 42.85 36.26
C ILE A 363 -1.83 43.38 37.50
N ASN A 364 -2.41 44.36 38.20
CA ASN A 364 -1.88 44.82 39.49
C ASN A 364 -1.86 43.72 40.56
N ASN A 365 -2.90 42.89 40.64
CA ASN A 365 -2.99 41.78 41.59
C ASN A 365 -1.92 40.71 41.30
N ILE A 366 -1.64 40.44 40.02
CA ILE A 366 -0.59 39.51 39.60
C ILE A 366 0.81 40.10 39.89
N SER A 367 1.06 41.33 39.45
CA SER A 367 2.33 42.05 39.65
C SER A 367 2.75 42.13 41.12
N LYS A 368 1.79 42.32 42.04
CA LYS A 368 2.06 42.43 43.49
C LYS A 368 2.15 41.09 44.23
N ARG A 369 1.81 39.97 43.58
CA ARG A 369 1.62 38.67 44.26
C ARG A 369 2.92 38.07 44.78
N ILE A 370 4.07 38.45 44.22
CA ILE A 370 5.40 38.00 44.68
C ILE A 370 5.80 38.68 46.01
N TYR A 371 5.29 39.88 46.32
CA TYR A 371 5.74 40.68 47.48
C TYR A 371 4.87 40.59 48.74
N LEU A 372 3.63 40.11 48.62
CA LEU A 372 2.67 40.11 49.74
C LEU A 372 2.49 38.74 50.40
N SER A 373 3.35 37.77 50.09
CA SER A 373 3.32 36.44 50.68
C SER A 373 4.51 36.18 51.57
N GLU A 374 4.28 35.72 52.79
CA GLU A 374 5.30 35.40 53.80
C GLU A 374 6.22 34.22 53.41
N ASN A 375 6.00 33.58 52.26
CA ASN A 375 6.85 32.50 51.74
C ASN A 375 6.93 32.50 50.19
N PRO A 376 7.90 33.21 49.58
CA PRO A 376 8.03 33.34 48.12
C PRO A 376 8.37 32.03 47.40
N GLU A 377 8.99 31.05 48.06
CA GLU A 377 9.34 29.75 47.47
C GLU A 377 8.11 28.85 47.24
N GLU A 378 7.12 28.88 48.15
CA GLU A 378 5.90 28.07 48.03
C GLU A 378 4.98 28.58 46.91
N ILE A 379 4.98 29.88 46.64
CA ILE A 379 4.18 30.47 45.56
C ILE A 379 4.86 30.33 44.22
N ALA A 380 6.19 30.44 44.14
CA ALA A 380 6.93 30.07 42.93
C ALA A 380 6.70 28.58 42.58
N ALA A 381 6.62 27.70 43.59
CA ALA A 381 6.25 26.30 43.40
C ALA A 381 4.80 26.11 42.94
N ARG A 382 3.82 26.84 43.51
CA ARG A 382 2.40 26.78 43.09
C ARG A 382 2.14 27.42 41.73
N VAL A 383 2.83 28.49 41.36
CA VAL A 383 2.74 29.12 40.03
C VAL A 383 3.35 28.20 38.97
N ASN A 384 4.50 27.57 39.27
CA ASN A 384 5.05 26.50 38.42
C ASN A 384 4.10 25.29 38.34
N GLN A 385 3.45 24.89 39.44
CA GLN A 385 2.50 23.78 39.44
C GLN A 385 1.20 24.11 38.69
N SER A 386 0.66 25.33 38.80
CA SER A 386 -0.49 25.80 38.02
C SER A 386 -0.15 26.05 36.55
N ALA A 387 1.08 26.44 36.23
CA ALA A 387 1.58 26.45 34.86
C ALA A 387 1.68 25.01 34.32
N LEU A 388 2.14 24.05 35.13
CA LEU A 388 2.15 22.62 34.77
C LEU A 388 0.73 22.07 34.58
N GLU A 389 -0.22 22.38 35.46
CA GLU A 389 -1.63 21.94 35.41
C GLU A 389 -2.43 22.61 34.28
N ALA A 390 -2.04 23.81 33.85
CA ALA A 390 -2.62 24.48 32.68
C ALA A 390 -2.07 23.94 31.34
N VAL A 391 -0.96 23.21 31.38
CA VAL A 391 -0.30 22.60 30.21
C VAL A 391 -0.49 21.06 30.22
N THR A 392 -0.91 20.48 31.35
CA THR A 392 -1.42 19.11 31.45
C THR A 392 -2.89 19.11 31.04
N PRO A 393 -3.33 18.30 30.05
CA PRO A 393 -4.75 18.18 29.77
C PRO A 393 -5.50 17.72 31.04
N SER A 394 -6.56 18.45 31.43
CA SER A 394 -7.41 18.07 32.57
C SER A 394 -7.92 16.63 32.39
N PRO A 395 -7.93 15.79 33.45
CA PRO A 395 -8.47 14.43 33.40
C PRO A 395 -9.98 14.42 33.08
N SER A 396 -10.63 15.58 33.10
CA SER A 396 -12.00 15.82 32.66
C SER A 396 -12.25 15.45 31.17
N PHE A 397 -11.19 15.33 30.36
CA PHE A 397 -11.31 14.80 28.99
C PHE A 397 -11.35 13.27 28.94
N GLN A 398 -10.81 12.58 29.95
CA GLN A 398 -10.92 11.13 30.12
C GLN A 398 -12.20 10.74 30.89
N GLN A 399 -12.61 11.55 31.86
CA GLN A 399 -13.75 11.23 32.74
C GLN A 399 -15.12 11.35 32.04
N ARG A 400 -15.23 12.14 30.96
CA ARG A 400 -16.44 12.15 30.12
C ARG A 400 -16.61 10.86 29.33
N HIS A 401 -15.52 10.14 29.05
CA HIS A 401 -15.56 8.84 28.36
C HIS A 401 -15.88 7.68 29.31
N GLU A 402 -15.60 7.81 30.62
CA GLU A 402 -16.01 6.81 31.62
C GLU A 402 -17.50 6.92 32.02
N SER A 403 -18.11 8.08 31.83
CA SER A 403 -19.54 8.33 32.07
C SER A 403 -20.48 7.60 31.08
N LEU A 404 -19.95 6.99 30.02
CA LEU A 404 -20.71 6.28 28.99
C LEU A 404 -20.73 4.75 29.17
N ARG A 405 -20.15 4.22 30.26
CA ARG A 405 -20.40 2.82 30.64
C ARG A 405 -21.74 2.71 31.38
N PRO A 406 -22.62 1.77 31.03
CA PRO A 406 -23.88 1.59 31.75
C PRO A 406 -23.58 1.21 33.20
N SER A 407 -23.91 2.11 34.13
CA SER A 407 -23.96 1.81 35.56
C SER A 407 -25.18 0.94 35.84
N THR A 408 -24.98 -0.37 35.98
CA THR A 408 -25.99 -1.25 36.59
C THR A 408 -25.89 -1.11 38.11
N GLN A 409 -26.87 -0.45 38.73
CA GLN A 409 -27.08 -0.53 40.18
C GLN A 409 -28.52 -0.90 40.55
N GLY A 410 -28.59 -1.93 41.40
CA GLY A 410 -29.76 -2.45 42.12
C GLY A 410 -29.69 -3.98 42.08
N ARG A 411 -29.42 -4.76 43.14
CA ARG A 411 -29.70 -4.64 44.59
C ARG A 411 -29.03 -5.87 45.32
N PRO A 412 -29.24 -6.11 46.64
CA PRO A 412 -28.45 -5.78 47.84
C PRO A 412 -27.55 -6.95 48.37
N PRO A 413 -26.85 -6.82 49.53
CA PRO A 413 -25.70 -7.68 49.89
C PRO A 413 -26.08 -8.88 50.76
N ALA A 414 -25.42 -10.02 50.54
CA ALA A 414 -25.39 -11.14 51.49
C ALA A 414 -24.02 -11.84 51.49
N ALA A 415 -23.65 -12.30 52.68
CA ALA A 415 -22.32 -12.65 53.10
C ALA A 415 -21.88 -14.10 52.80
N ARG A 416 -20.55 -14.30 52.86
CA ARG A 416 -19.80 -15.51 53.25
C ARG A 416 -20.12 -16.84 52.52
N ALA A 417 -19.14 -17.39 51.82
CA ALA A 417 -18.38 -18.57 52.28
C ALA A 417 -17.37 -19.05 51.22
N SER A 418 -16.39 -19.77 51.75
CA SER A 418 -15.19 -20.34 51.17
C SER A 418 -15.39 -21.50 50.18
N SER A 419 -14.36 -21.68 49.34
CA SER A 419 -13.61 -22.95 49.15
C SER A 419 -13.73 -23.72 47.82
N VAL A 420 -12.53 -24.17 47.41
CA VAL A 420 -12.11 -25.36 46.65
C VAL A 420 -12.25 -25.41 45.13
N SER A 421 -11.07 -25.60 44.54
CA SER A 421 -10.69 -26.10 43.22
C SER A 421 -11.48 -27.30 42.66
N SER A 422 -11.67 -27.34 41.34
CA SER A 422 -11.38 -28.54 40.54
C SER A 422 -11.34 -28.23 39.05
N ALA A 423 -10.40 -28.88 38.36
CA ALA A 423 -10.13 -28.83 36.94
C ALA A 423 -11.20 -29.54 36.10
N GLY A 424 -11.30 -29.13 34.82
CA GLY A 424 -12.02 -29.80 33.75
C GLY A 424 -11.76 -29.10 32.41
N SER A 425 -11.03 -29.80 31.53
CA SER A 425 -10.55 -29.38 30.21
C SER A 425 -11.68 -29.30 29.15
N GLU A 426 -11.61 -28.37 28.20
CA GLU A 426 -11.43 -28.65 26.75
C GLU A 426 -11.60 -27.42 25.83
N THR A 427 -10.60 -27.22 24.97
CA THR A 427 -10.60 -26.68 23.58
C THR A 427 -11.40 -25.40 23.23
N ALA A 428 -10.68 -24.30 22.93
CA ALA A 428 -11.07 -23.30 21.93
C ALA A 428 -9.85 -22.48 21.44
N SER A 429 -9.84 -22.18 20.14
CA SER A 429 -8.85 -21.48 19.31
C SER A 429 -8.36 -20.11 19.82
N PRO A 430 -7.18 -19.63 19.39
CA PRO A 430 -6.67 -18.32 19.80
C PRO A 430 -7.42 -17.22 19.05
N ALA A 431 -8.26 -16.49 19.77
CA ALA A 431 -8.86 -15.24 19.31
C ALA A 431 -7.82 -14.11 19.32
N LEU A 432 -8.01 -13.22 18.36
CA LEU A 432 -7.23 -12.04 18.03
C LEU A 432 -6.97 -11.15 19.25
N SER A 433 -5.68 -10.95 19.56
CA SER A 433 -5.23 -9.95 20.52
C SER A 433 -5.25 -8.57 19.87
N VAL A 434 -6.25 -7.79 20.29
CA VAL A 434 -6.28 -6.32 20.39
C VAL A 434 -4.88 -5.70 20.52
N LEU A 435 -4.52 -4.75 19.65
CA LEU A 435 -3.40 -3.83 19.88
C LEU A 435 -3.95 -2.41 19.97
N SER A 436 -4.17 -1.97 21.21
CA SER A 436 -4.37 -0.57 21.58
C SER A 436 -3.15 0.26 21.16
N LEU A 437 -3.37 1.43 20.55
CA LEU A 437 -2.30 2.32 20.06
C LEU A 437 -1.40 2.85 21.21
N ASP A 438 -1.87 2.80 22.46
CA ASP A 438 -1.08 3.08 23.68
C ASP A 438 -0.10 1.94 24.06
N ALA A 439 -0.10 0.81 23.32
CA ALA A 439 0.74 -0.35 23.60
C ALA A 439 1.96 -0.50 22.67
N LEU A 440 2.28 0.48 21.80
CA LEU A 440 3.44 0.38 20.88
C LEU A 440 4.76 0.85 21.51
N VAL A 441 4.69 1.72 22.52
CA VAL A 441 5.84 2.22 23.29
C VAL A 441 5.76 1.61 24.69
N ALA A 442 6.88 1.18 25.27
CA ALA A 442 6.88 0.59 26.61
C ALA A 442 6.50 1.67 27.65
N PRO A 443 5.46 1.45 28.49
CA PRO A 443 5.06 2.44 29.48
C PRO A 443 6.18 2.67 30.50
N ASN A 444 6.51 3.95 30.75
CA ASN A 444 7.57 4.44 31.64
C ASN A 444 9.03 4.35 31.12
N THR A 445 9.26 4.16 29.82
CA THR A 445 10.63 4.24 29.25
C THR A 445 11.12 5.69 29.14
N PRO A 446 12.31 6.05 29.67
CA PRO A 446 12.83 7.40 29.60
C PRO A 446 13.22 7.78 28.16
N ILE A 447 12.86 9.00 27.75
CA ILE A 447 13.28 9.57 26.46
C ILE A 447 14.69 10.14 26.59
N GLN A 448 15.60 9.68 25.73
CA GLN A 448 16.97 10.20 25.68
C GLN A 448 17.07 11.33 24.65
N PHE A 449 17.40 12.54 25.10
CA PHE A 449 17.51 13.74 24.26
C PHE A 449 18.94 14.09 23.85
N ASP A 450 19.95 13.48 24.49
CA ASP A 450 21.37 13.72 24.20
C ASP A 450 22.07 12.45 23.74
N ILE A 451 22.95 12.57 22.74
CA ILE A 451 23.87 11.51 22.32
C ILE A 451 25.06 11.51 23.29
N ILE A 452 24.87 11.01 24.51
CA ILE A 452 25.99 10.75 25.42
C ILE A 452 26.49 9.34 25.12
N SER A 453 27.67 9.24 24.51
CA SER A 453 28.43 7.99 24.49
C SER A 453 29.01 7.79 25.89
N PRO A 454 28.69 6.71 26.64
CA PRO A 454 29.75 6.08 27.40
C PRO A 454 30.74 5.58 26.35
N VAL A 455 32.01 5.92 26.53
CA VAL A 455 33.08 5.21 25.85
C VAL A 455 32.93 3.75 26.28
N SER A 456 32.35 2.89 25.45
CA SER A 456 32.32 1.46 25.72
C SER A 456 33.76 0.97 25.67
N GLU A 457 34.32 0.74 26.86
CA GLU A 457 35.50 -0.09 27.07
C GLU A 457 35.16 -1.55 26.69
N GLU A 458 34.93 -1.84 25.40
CA GLU A 458 34.66 -3.21 24.94
C GLU A 458 35.59 -3.70 23.81
N ASP A 459 36.71 -2.99 23.58
CA ASP A 459 37.81 -3.48 22.74
C ASP A 459 39.13 -3.73 23.52
N ALA A 460 39.08 -3.74 24.85
CA ALA A 460 40.23 -4.11 25.69
C ALA A 460 40.34 -5.63 26.00
N GLY A 461 39.55 -6.47 25.31
CA GLY A 461 39.37 -7.88 25.65
C GLY A 461 39.90 -8.89 24.63
N ARG A 462 40.67 -8.51 23.60
CA ARG A 462 41.19 -9.47 22.61
C ARG A 462 42.59 -9.12 22.07
N ALA A 463 43.53 -8.82 22.97
CA ALA A 463 44.95 -8.75 22.62
C ALA A 463 45.84 -9.28 23.75
N LYS A 464 45.76 -10.59 24.01
CA LYS A 464 46.82 -11.34 24.71
C LYS A 464 47.12 -12.64 23.97
N ALA A 465 47.84 -12.52 22.85
CA ALA A 465 48.78 -13.52 22.35
C ALA A 465 49.60 -12.92 21.20
N ALA A 466 50.69 -12.22 21.55
CA ALA A 466 51.94 -12.02 20.79
C ALA A 466 52.55 -10.67 21.18
N GLY A 467 53.68 -10.70 21.88
CA GLY A 467 54.35 -9.51 22.38
C GLY A 467 55.24 -8.84 21.34
N LEU A 468 55.43 -7.52 21.50
CA LEU A 468 56.72 -6.84 21.68
C LEU A 468 56.45 -5.33 21.74
N GLY A 469 56.95 -4.69 22.80
CA GLY A 469 56.58 -3.34 23.16
C GLY A 469 57.25 -2.24 22.33
N ARG A 470 56.61 -1.07 22.32
CA ARG A 470 57.31 0.22 22.31
C ARG A 470 56.41 1.32 22.90
N ARG A 471 56.86 1.93 23.99
CA ARG A 471 56.32 3.19 24.53
C ARG A 471 56.81 4.35 23.67
N THR A 472 55.96 5.34 23.37
CA THR A 472 56.29 6.78 23.45
C THR A 472 55.07 7.70 23.39
N ASN A 473 55.30 8.91 23.90
CA ASN A 473 54.41 9.96 24.43
C ASN A 473 53.87 10.92 23.32
N PRO A 474 53.02 11.93 23.66
CA PRO A 474 52.23 12.75 22.76
C PRO A 474 53.05 13.91 22.17
N PHE A 475 52.63 14.38 21.00
CA PHE A 475 53.24 15.45 20.19
C PHE A 475 54.52 15.06 19.43
N GLY A 476 54.35 14.77 18.14
CA GLY A 476 55.43 14.67 17.17
C GLY A 476 55.10 13.75 16.00
N GLU A 477 54.80 14.34 14.84
CA GLU A 477 54.46 13.70 13.56
C GLU A 477 55.41 12.57 13.16
N SER A 478 54.84 11.49 12.62
CA SER A 478 55.54 10.61 11.68
C SER A 478 54.55 10.15 10.63
N GLY A 479 54.87 10.47 9.39
CA GLY A 479 54.06 10.21 8.22
C GLY A 479 53.74 8.73 8.07
N GLY A 480 52.46 8.43 8.15
CA GLY A 480 51.82 7.32 7.47
C GLY A 480 50.70 7.94 6.64
N THR A 481 50.79 7.80 5.33
CA THR A 481 49.70 8.04 4.38
C THR A 481 48.36 7.58 4.98
N PRO A 482 47.27 8.36 4.87
CA PRO A 482 45.97 7.87 5.29
C PRO A 482 45.66 6.68 4.39
N ALA A 483 45.64 5.47 4.94
CA ALA A 483 45.07 4.34 4.26
C ALA A 483 43.60 4.71 4.00
N GLU A 484 43.30 4.89 2.73
CA GLU A 484 41.98 5.18 2.20
C GLU A 484 41.00 4.07 2.63
N GLU A 485 40.29 4.25 3.73
CA GLU A 485 39.06 3.49 4.01
C GLU A 485 37.85 4.06 3.24
N SER A 486 38.07 4.92 2.23
CA SER A 486 37.02 5.68 1.54
C SER A 486 36.62 5.15 0.17
N GLU A 487 37.30 4.17 -0.44
CA GLU A 487 37.06 3.79 -1.86
C GLU A 487 36.44 2.40 -2.10
N GLY A 488 35.89 1.73 -1.08
CA GLY A 488 35.34 0.37 -1.24
C GLY A 488 33.81 0.26 -1.39
N SER A 489 33.05 1.26 -0.94
CA SER A 489 31.58 1.16 -0.86
C SER A 489 30.91 1.83 -2.05
N ILE A 490 30.17 1.05 -2.84
CA ILE A 490 29.45 1.49 -4.05
C ILE A 490 28.45 2.65 -3.75
N LEU A 491 28.01 2.76 -2.50
CA LEU A 491 27.08 3.80 -2.05
C LEU A 491 27.69 4.57 -0.88
N HIS A 492 27.88 5.88 -1.06
CA HIS A 492 28.42 6.79 -0.05
C HIS A 492 27.63 8.11 -0.10
N GLN A 493 26.57 8.22 0.71
CA GLN A 493 25.70 9.41 0.72
C GLN A 493 25.73 10.10 2.09
N LEU A 494 26.04 11.39 2.09
CA LEU A 494 26.19 12.21 3.30
C LEU A 494 25.00 13.17 3.44
N PHE A 495 24.39 13.22 4.63
CA PHE A 495 23.26 14.08 4.95
C PHE A 495 23.52 14.88 6.23
N PHE A 496 22.96 16.07 6.33
CA PHE A 496 22.96 16.85 7.57
C PHE A 496 21.72 16.50 8.38
N ALA A 497 21.91 16.07 9.63
CA ALA A 497 20.84 15.67 10.53
C ALA A 497 21.05 16.23 11.94
N ARG A 498 19.96 16.55 12.62
CA ARG A 498 19.92 16.96 14.02
C ARG A 498 19.19 15.88 14.80
N PHE A 499 19.84 15.36 15.83
CA PHE A 499 19.21 14.38 16.70
C PHE A 499 18.15 15.03 17.58
N LEU A 500 16.95 14.48 17.56
CA LEU A 500 15.81 14.94 18.35
C LEU A 500 15.60 14.09 19.60
N GLY A 501 15.82 12.77 19.50
CA GLY A 501 15.76 11.87 20.63
C GLY A 501 15.67 10.41 20.21
N CYS A 502 15.79 9.52 21.18
CA CYS A 502 15.51 8.10 21.01
C CYS A 502 14.79 7.51 22.22
N MET A 503 14.07 6.43 22.00
CA MET A 503 13.39 5.66 23.05
C MET A 503 13.27 4.18 22.64
N GLU A 504 13.13 3.31 23.65
CA GLU A 504 12.82 1.90 23.45
C GLU A 504 11.36 1.70 23.05
N VAL A 505 11.12 0.80 22.11
CA VAL A 505 9.80 0.51 21.53
C VAL A 505 9.48 -0.99 21.63
N GLN A 506 8.19 -1.36 21.66
CA GLN A 506 7.80 -2.74 21.97
C GLN A 506 7.97 -3.73 20.81
N ASN A 507 7.82 -3.26 19.57
CA ASN A 507 7.96 -4.06 18.35
C ASN A 507 8.46 -3.18 17.17
N ALA A 508 8.78 -3.82 16.05
CA ALA A 508 9.25 -3.17 14.82
C ALA A 508 8.40 -3.59 13.61
N ASP A 509 7.11 -3.85 13.83
CA ASP A 509 6.22 -4.48 12.83
C ASP A 509 5.65 -3.47 11.82
N SER A 510 5.52 -2.20 12.22
CA SER A 510 5.00 -1.12 11.37
C SER A 510 5.82 0.17 11.50
N SER A 511 5.85 0.96 10.42
CA SER A 511 6.38 2.33 10.44
C SER A 511 5.62 3.25 11.42
N ASP A 512 4.42 2.87 11.85
CA ASP A 512 3.62 3.62 12.83
C ASP A 512 4.34 3.81 14.16
N VAL A 513 5.19 2.84 14.54
CA VAL A 513 6.06 2.95 15.72
C VAL A 513 6.98 4.17 15.62
N ILE A 514 7.51 4.47 14.42
CA ILE A 514 8.37 5.64 14.20
C ILE A 514 7.56 6.94 14.34
N TYR A 515 6.34 6.99 13.78
CA TYR A 515 5.50 8.19 13.85
C TYR A 515 5.02 8.48 15.28
N GLU A 516 4.65 7.43 16.02
CA GLU A 516 4.25 7.58 17.41
C GLU A 516 5.45 8.00 18.28
N THR A 517 6.63 7.42 18.04
CA THR A 517 7.88 7.83 18.70
C THR A 517 8.24 9.29 18.38
N MET A 518 8.09 9.73 17.12
CA MET A 518 8.25 11.14 16.74
C MET A 518 7.31 12.04 17.52
N ARG A 519 6.02 11.67 17.60
CA ARG A 519 5.00 12.43 18.31
C ARG A 519 5.36 12.58 19.79
N GLN A 520 5.74 11.50 20.47
CA GLN A 520 6.10 11.51 21.88
C GLN A 520 7.39 12.31 22.15
N ILE A 521 8.43 12.15 21.32
CA ILE A 521 9.67 12.92 21.44
C ILE A 521 9.40 14.41 21.22
N LEU A 522 8.66 14.79 20.18
CA LEU A 522 8.35 16.19 19.90
C LEU A 522 7.46 16.80 20.98
N ALA A 523 6.45 16.07 21.45
CA ALA A 523 5.60 16.50 22.56
C ALA A 523 6.42 16.69 23.84
N ALA A 524 7.27 15.72 24.20
CA ALA A 524 8.12 15.83 25.38
C ALA A 524 9.13 16.98 25.27
N ARG A 525 9.73 17.22 24.09
CA ARG A 525 10.61 18.38 23.87
C ARG A 525 9.85 19.71 24.02
N ALA A 526 8.60 19.78 23.58
CA ALA A 526 7.75 20.95 23.75
C ALA A 526 7.34 21.15 25.22
N ILE A 527 6.91 20.08 25.91
CA ILE A 527 6.51 20.09 27.32
C ILE A 527 7.68 20.51 28.22
N HIS A 528 8.88 19.98 27.96
CA HIS A 528 10.08 20.23 28.77
C HIS A 528 10.95 21.39 28.25
N ASN A 529 10.50 22.15 27.25
CA ASN A 529 11.24 23.29 26.65
C ASN A 529 12.69 22.94 26.24
N ILE A 530 12.88 21.77 25.63
CA ILE A 530 14.20 21.29 25.21
C ILE A 530 14.52 21.80 23.80
N PHE A 531 15.19 22.94 23.71
CA PHE A 531 15.55 23.58 22.44
C PHE A 531 16.90 23.11 21.86
N ARG A 532 17.77 22.53 22.67
CA ARG A 532 19.11 22.09 22.23
C ARG A 532 19.00 20.82 21.37
N MET A 533 19.53 20.87 20.15
CA MET A 533 19.63 19.72 19.24
C MET A 533 21.10 19.45 18.91
N THR A 534 21.47 18.17 18.78
CA THR A 534 22.84 17.79 18.41
C THR A 534 22.93 17.64 16.90
N GLU A 535 23.69 18.53 16.23
CA GLU A 535 23.95 18.43 14.79
C GLU A 535 24.99 17.34 14.48
N SER A 536 24.77 16.58 13.42
CA SER A 536 25.62 15.47 12.98
C SER A 536 25.54 15.29 11.46
N HIS A 537 26.62 14.82 10.85
CA HIS A 537 26.62 14.31 9.48
C HIS A 537 26.20 12.85 9.52
N LEU A 538 25.03 12.52 8.97
CA LEU A 538 24.57 11.16 8.76
C LEU A 538 25.14 10.62 7.45
N LEU A 539 26.07 9.68 7.56
CA LEU A 539 26.63 8.97 6.42
C LEU A 539 25.93 7.62 6.22
N VAL A 540 25.39 7.41 5.02
CA VAL A 540 24.75 6.17 4.58
C VAL A 540 25.70 5.40 3.66
N THR A 541 26.01 4.16 4.04
CA THR A 541 26.86 3.23 3.27
C THR A 541 26.14 1.89 3.07
N CYS A 542 26.67 1.01 2.22
CA CYS A 542 26.11 -0.34 2.08
C CYS A 542 26.33 -1.25 3.31
N GLU A 543 27.14 -0.82 4.28
CA GLU A 543 27.44 -1.61 5.49
C GLU A 543 26.79 -1.05 6.76
N CYS A 544 26.70 0.28 6.89
CA CYS A 544 26.25 0.93 8.11
C CYS A 544 25.78 2.38 7.90
N LEU A 545 25.06 2.88 8.89
CA LEU A 545 24.78 4.30 9.10
C LEU A 545 25.77 4.85 10.13
N LYS A 546 26.41 5.98 9.86
CA LYS A 546 27.32 6.64 10.81
C LYS A 546 26.84 8.06 11.11
N LEU A 547 26.82 8.45 12.38
CA LEU A 547 26.68 9.84 12.79
C LEU A 547 28.06 10.40 13.08
N ILE A 548 28.49 11.37 12.29
CA ILE A 548 29.82 11.98 12.37
C ILE A 548 29.66 13.40 12.92
N ASP A 549 30.51 13.76 13.87
CA ASP A 549 30.58 15.11 14.38
C ASP A 549 31.07 16.08 13.30
N PRO A 550 30.32 17.15 12.97
CA PRO A 550 30.66 18.03 11.86
C PRO A 550 31.96 18.81 12.10
N GLN A 551 32.34 19.08 13.36
CA GLN A 551 33.51 19.88 13.72
C GLN A 551 34.79 19.05 13.82
N THR A 552 34.70 17.86 14.43
CA THR A 552 35.85 17.00 14.73
C THR A 552 36.04 15.86 13.73
N GLN A 553 35.06 15.62 12.85
CA GLN A 553 35.01 14.49 11.92
C GLN A 553 35.10 13.11 12.60
N VAL A 554 34.87 13.05 13.92
CA VAL A 554 34.82 11.80 14.69
C VAL A 554 33.46 11.14 14.54
N THR A 555 33.44 9.84 14.30
CA THR A 555 32.19 9.06 14.30
C THR A 555 31.68 8.93 15.74
N ARG A 556 30.51 9.51 16.03
CA ARG A 556 29.82 9.48 17.34
C ARG A 556 29.07 8.16 17.56
N LEU A 557 28.35 7.70 16.54
CA LEU A 557 27.60 6.44 16.57
C LEU A 557 27.71 5.73 15.22
N ARG A 558 27.79 4.40 15.24
CA ARG A 558 27.77 3.53 14.06
C ARG A 558 26.69 2.47 14.23
N PHE A 559 25.78 2.40 13.27
CA PHE A 559 24.66 1.47 13.25
C PHE A 559 24.83 0.50 12.08
N PRO A 560 25.08 -0.80 12.33
CA PRO A 560 25.14 -1.80 11.27
C PRO A 560 23.83 -1.82 10.48
N LEU A 561 23.91 -1.86 9.14
CA LEU A 561 22.74 -1.80 8.29
C LEU A 561 21.82 -3.02 8.47
N SER A 562 22.40 -4.16 8.85
CA SER A 562 21.69 -5.39 9.24
C SER A 562 20.80 -5.24 10.48
N SER A 563 21.11 -4.27 11.34
CA SER A 563 20.37 -4.02 12.59
C SER A 563 19.30 -2.95 12.44
N VAL A 564 19.30 -2.20 11.33
CA VAL A 564 18.24 -1.25 11.02
C VAL A 564 17.07 -2.02 10.43
N VAL A 565 15.94 -2.09 11.14
CA VAL A 565 14.78 -2.88 10.70
C VAL A 565 13.85 -2.02 9.87
N LEU A 566 13.47 -0.86 10.39
CA LEU A 566 12.57 0.09 9.74
C LEU A 566 13.24 1.46 9.56
N CYS A 567 12.87 2.18 8.51
CA CYS A 567 13.22 3.58 8.30
C CYS A 567 12.04 4.29 7.64
N ALA A 568 11.63 5.43 8.17
CA ALA A 568 10.49 6.19 7.66
C ALA A 568 10.69 7.69 7.84
N ALA A 569 10.22 8.46 6.85
CA ALA A 569 10.14 9.90 6.89
C ALA A 569 8.73 10.33 7.29
N HIS A 570 8.61 11.46 7.98
CA HIS A 570 7.31 11.98 8.38
C HIS A 570 6.55 12.50 7.16
N GLN A 571 5.26 12.14 7.05
CA GLN A 571 4.47 12.39 5.83
C GLN A 571 4.26 13.90 5.53
N GLU A 572 4.06 14.72 6.56
CA GLU A 572 3.80 16.16 6.40
C GLU A 572 5.05 17.02 6.58
N ASN A 573 5.83 16.78 7.65
CA ASN A 573 7.11 17.44 7.87
C ASN A 573 8.25 16.68 7.18
N LYS A 574 8.51 17.03 5.93
CA LYS A 574 9.59 16.48 5.10
C LYS A 574 10.99 16.55 5.73
N ARG A 575 11.18 17.32 6.79
CA ARG A 575 12.47 17.41 7.48
C ARG A 575 12.64 16.33 8.54
N LEU A 576 11.57 15.65 8.97
CA LEU A 576 11.64 14.63 10.01
C LEU A 576 11.78 13.24 9.43
N PHE A 577 12.67 12.45 10.01
CA PHE A 577 12.82 11.03 9.69
C PHE A 577 13.31 10.26 10.91
N GLY A 578 13.11 8.95 10.89
CA GLY A 578 13.56 8.07 11.94
C GLY A 578 13.85 6.67 11.43
N PHE A 579 14.55 5.90 12.26
CA PHE A 579 14.80 4.49 12.00
C PHE A 579 14.79 3.68 13.30
N VAL A 580 14.43 2.41 13.17
CA VAL A 580 14.35 1.46 14.28
C VAL A 580 15.53 0.52 14.21
N LEU A 581 16.21 0.37 15.34
CA LEU A 581 17.32 -0.54 15.54
C LEU A 581 16.88 -1.71 16.40
N GLN A 582 17.19 -2.92 15.95
CA GLN A 582 17.04 -4.14 16.73
C GLN A 582 18.42 -4.73 17.00
N THR A 583 18.77 -4.81 18.29
CA THR A 583 20.10 -5.26 18.73
C THR A 583 20.00 -6.71 19.20
N ALA A 584 20.87 -7.59 18.68
CA ALA A 584 20.87 -9.00 19.05
C ALA A 584 21.55 -9.29 20.42
N GLU A 585 22.33 -8.34 20.94
CA GLU A 585 23.22 -8.53 22.09
C GLU A 585 22.66 -7.99 23.42
N GLY A 586 21.51 -7.29 23.39
CA GLY A 586 20.79 -6.83 24.59
C GLY A 586 19.48 -7.58 24.76
N MET A 587 19.42 -8.52 25.71
CA MET A 587 18.21 -9.24 26.09
C MET A 587 17.75 -8.71 27.46
N VAL A 588 16.59 -8.04 27.50
CA VAL A 588 15.86 -7.75 28.75
C VAL A 588 14.64 -8.66 28.74
N ASP A 589 14.48 -9.50 29.76
CA ASP A 589 13.39 -10.49 29.88
C ASP A 589 13.18 -11.40 28.65
N GLY A 590 14.26 -11.71 27.92
CA GLY A 590 14.23 -12.61 26.76
C GLY A 590 13.67 -12.02 25.47
N ARG A 591 13.46 -10.68 25.41
CA ARG A 591 13.09 -9.96 24.18
C ARG A 591 14.26 -9.11 23.69
N PRO A 592 14.44 -8.97 22.36
CA PRO A 592 15.47 -8.10 21.80
C PRO A 592 15.17 -6.63 22.13
N ILE A 593 16.16 -5.86 22.54
CA ILE A 593 16.02 -4.40 22.74
C ILE A 593 15.84 -3.73 21.37
N ILE A 594 14.71 -3.03 21.22
CA ILE A 594 14.36 -2.29 20.00
C ILE A 594 14.32 -0.80 20.33
N VAL A 595 15.14 0.00 19.64
CA VAL A 595 15.25 1.44 19.88
C VAL A 595 14.90 2.21 18.62
N CYS A 596 14.02 3.19 18.73
CA CYS A 596 13.69 4.10 17.64
C CYS A 596 14.44 5.43 17.81
N TYR A 597 15.15 5.85 16.76
CA TYR A 597 15.91 7.09 16.71
C TYR A 597 15.26 8.10 15.77
N ILE A 598 15.06 9.33 16.25
CA ILE A 598 14.37 10.39 15.52
C ILE A 598 15.30 11.59 15.26
N PHE A 599 15.25 12.10 14.04
CA PHE A 599 16.10 13.18 13.54
C PHE A 599 15.32 14.23 12.75
N GLU A 600 15.86 15.45 12.72
CA GLU A 600 15.49 16.51 11.79
C GLU A 600 16.62 16.72 10.77
N SER A 601 16.34 16.61 9.48
CA SER A 601 17.29 16.89 8.40
C SER A 601 17.09 18.29 7.80
N ASN A 602 18.15 18.79 7.16
CA ASN A 602 18.05 19.93 6.24
C ASN A 602 17.62 19.50 4.82
N ASN A 603 17.67 18.19 4.53
CA ASN A 603 17.21 17.58 3.28
C ASN A 603 15.82 16.98 3.48
N ASP A 604 15.19 16.55 2.38
CA ASP A 604 13.95 15.76 2.44
C ASP A 604 14.27 14.38 3.07
N GLY A 605 13.61 14.06 4.19
CA GLY A 605 13.79 12.83 4.94
C GLY A 605 13.48 11.59 4.11
N GLU A 606 12.58 11.72 3.13
CA GLU A 606 12.27 10.65 2.18
C GLU A 606 13.51 10.24 1.38
N LYS A 607 14.35 11.21 0.97
CA LYS A 607 15.62 10.92 0.27
C LYS A 607 16.61 10.14 1.13
N ILE A 608 16.59 10.37 2.44
CA ILE A 608 17.44 9.63 3.39
C ILE A 608 16.91 8.20 3.50
N CYS A 609 15.60 8.02 3.67
CA CYS A 609 14.96 6.71 3.71
C CYS A 609 15.19 5.92 2.42
N ASP A 610 15.07 6.55 1.26
CA ASP A 610 15.36 5.95 -0.05
C ASP A 610 16.82 5.51 -0.16
N SER A 611 17.75 6.33 0.34
CA SER A 611 19.17 6.01 0.35
C SER A 611 19.48 4.81 1.26
N VAL A 612 18.81 4.73 2.41
CA VAL A 612 18.90 3.57 3.31
C VAL A 612 18.26 2.33 2.68
N GLY A 613 17.14 2.47 1.99
CA GLY A 613 16.47 1.39 1.25
C GLY A 613 17.35 0.86 0.12
N LEU A 614 17.94 1.74 -0.67
CA LEU A 614 18.89 1.39 -1.73
C LEU A 614 20.14 0.71 -1.15
N ALA A 615 20.68 1.23 -0.03
CA ALA A 615 21.79 0.59 0.67
C ALA A 615 21.46 -0.86 1.07
N LYS A 616 20.26 -1.09 1.62
CA LYS A 616 19.78 -2.43 1.99
C LYS A 616 19.64 -3.33 0.77
N GLN A 617 19.11 -2.82 -0.34
CA GLN A 617 18.95 -3.60 -1.57
C GLN A 617 20.30 -4.02 -2.16
N ILE A 618 21.28 -3.11 -2.17
CA ILE A 618 22.66 -3.39 -2.61
C ILE A 618 23.30 -4.43 -1.69
N ALA A 619 23.18 -4.27 -0.37
CA ALA A 619 23.71 -5.22 0.60
C ALA A 619 23.10 -6.62 0.42
N PHE A 620 21.79 -6.70 0.19
CA PHE A 620 21.08 -7.97 -0.03
C PHE A 620 21.54 -8.67 -1.32
N HIS A 621 21.67 -7.94 -2.43
CA HIS A 621 22.15 -8.53 -3.69
C HIS A 621 23.59 -9.00 -3.56
N SER A 622 24.46 -8.21 -2.93
CA SER A 622 25.85 -8.60 -2.65
C SER A 622 25.93 -9.86 -1.80
N GLU A 623 25.02 -10.06 -0.84
CA GLU A 623 24.98 -11.27 -0.01
C GLU A 623 24.45 -12.49 -0.80
N MET A 624 23.44 -12.30 -1.66
CA MET A 624 22.90 -13.35 -2.52
C MET A 624 23.92 -13.82 -3.56
N ASP A 625 24.66 -12.91 -4.17
CA ASP A 625 25.74 -13.23 -5.11
C ASP A 625 26.86 -14.01 -4.41
N ARG A 626 27.22 -13.62 -3.18
CA ARG A 626 28.18 -14.38 -2.36
C ARG A 626 27.69 -15.81 -2.09
N LYS A 627 26.43 -15.97 -1.67
CA LYS A 627 25.81 -17.29 -1.42
C LYS A 627 25.70 -18.13 -2.69
N ALA A 628 25.38 -17.53 -3.84
CA ALA A 628 25.34 -18.22 -5.13
C ALA A 628 26.72 -18.69 -5.56
N THR A 629 27.76 -17.87 -5.35
CA THR A 629 29.15 -18.21 -5.65
C THR A 629 29.67 -19.31 -4.72
N GLU A 630 29.30 -19.30 -3.44
CA GLU A 630 29.60 -20.35 -2.48
C GLU A 630 28.91 -21.67 -2.84
N LYS A 631 27.61 -21.65 -3.18
CA LYS A 631 26.86 -22.83 -3.63
C LYS A 631 27.41 -23.40 -4.94
N LYS A 632 27.85 -22.55 -5.87
CA LYS A 632 28.52 -22.97 -7.11
C LYS A 632 29.86 -23.63 -6.83
N LYS A 633 30.70 -23.04 -5.96
CA LYS A 633 31.96 -23.65 -5.51
C LYS A 633 31.73 -24.99 -4.81
N GLU A 634 30.66 -25.13 -4.05
CA GLU A 634 30.31 -26.39 -3.37
C GLU A 634 29.81 -27.46 -4.35
N GLN A 635 29.00 -27.09 -5.35
CA GLN A 635 28.60 -27.97 -6.44
C GLN A 635 29.77 -28.40 -7.31
N ASP A 636 30.70 -27.49 -7.62
CA ASP A 636 31.89 -27.81 -8.42
C ASP A 636 32.82 -28.76 -7.64
N ARG A 637 33.00 -28.56 -6.33
CA ARG A 637 33.70 -29.51 -5.46
C ARG A 637 33.01 -30.87 -5.36
N ALA A 638 31.68 -30.91 -5.36
CA ALA A 638 30.92 -32.16 -5.33
C ALA A 638 31.05 -32.93 -6.66
N LYS A 639 30.99 -32.22 -7.81
CA LYS A 639 31.20 -32.79 -9.14
C LYS A 639 32.63 -33.30 -9.31
N GLU A 640 33.62 -32.58 -8.81
CA GLU A 640 35.03 -33.02 -8.85
C GLU A 640 35.23 -34.31 -8.05
N LYS A 641 34.66 -34.41 -6.84
CA LYS A 641 34.66 -35.66 -6.06
C LYS A 641 33.96 -36.81 -6.78
N GLN A 642 32.81 -36.56 -7.41
CA GLN A 642 32.03 -37.57 -8.13
C GLN A 642 32.75 -38.04 -9.40
N GLN A 643 33.45 -37.14 -10.10
CA GLN A 643 34.31 -37.44 -11.24
C GLN A 643 35.53 -38.28 -10.81
N GLU A 644 36.13 -37.94 -9.67
CA GLU A 644 37.27 -38.67 -9.12
C GLU A 644 36.85 -40.09 -8.69
N GLU A 645 35.68 -40.25 -8.09
CA GLU A 645 35.09 -41.55 -7.74
C GLU A 645 34.75 -42.40 -8.97
N LEU A 646 34.15 -41.79 -10.01
CA LEU A 646 33.89 -42.46 -11.29
C LEU A 646 35.19 -42.87 -12.00
N SER A 647 36.25 -42.06 -11.89
CA SER A 647 37.56 -42.40 -12.47
C SER A 647 38.22 -43.57 -11.74
N LYS A 648 38.10 -43.63 -10.41
CA LYS A 648 38.53 -44.79 -9.61
C LYS A 648 37.74 -46.04 -9.98
N GLN A 649 36.43 -45.91 -10.21
CA GLN A 649 35.58 -47.03 -10.58
C GLN A 649 35.90 -47.58 -11.98
N LYS A 650 36.17 -46.70 -12.95
CA LYS A 650 36.67 -47.10 -14.29
C LYS A 650 38.05 -47.73 -14.24
N GLN A 651 38.93 -47.25 -13.34
CA GLN A 651 40.24 -47.87 -13.16
C GLN A 651 40.11 -49.27 -12.56
N ILE A 652 39.24 -49.45 -11.56
CA ILE A 652 38.93 -50.77 -10.98
C ILE A 652 38.35 -51.72 -12.04
N GLU A 653 37.42 -51.25 -12.88
CA GLU A 653 36.85 -52.04 -13.96
C GLU A 653 37.91 -52.48 -14.97
N LYS A 654 38.80 -51.56 -15.36
CA LYS A 654 39.92 -51.85 -16.27
C LYS A 654 40.91 -52.85 -15.66
N ASP A 655 41.24 -52.69 -14.39
CA ASP A 655 42.12 -53.63 -13.66
C ASP A 655 41.47 -55.02 -13.57
N LEU A 656 40.15 -55.10 -13.37
CA LEU A 656 39.39 -56.35 -13.33
C LEU A 656 39.30 -57.02 -14.71
N GLU A 657 39.18 -56.23 -15.77
CA GLU A 657 39.18 -56.70 -17.15
C GLU A 657 40.56 -57.22 -17.57
N GLU A 658 41.62 -56.56 -17.12
CA GLU A 658 43.01 -56.98 -17.33
C GLU A 658 43.35 -58.25 -16.54
N GLN A 659 42.85 -58.38 -15.30
CA GLN A 659 42.90 -59.63 -14.54
C GLN A 659 42.16 -60.77 -15.25
N SER A 660 40.97 -60.48 -15.81
CA SER A 660 40.18 -61.47 -16.54
C SER A 660 40.87 -61.91 -17.84
N ARG A 661 41.53 -60.99 -18.56
CA ARG A 661 42.36 -61.32 -19.74
C ARG A 661 43.59 -62.15 -19.37
N LEU A 662 44.24 -61.87 -18.25
CA LEU A 662 45.37 -62.68 -17.75
C LEU A 662 44.93 -64.09 -17.37
N ILE A 663 43.77 -64.24 -16.71
CA ILE A 663 43.20 -65.55 -16.35
C ILE A 663 42.81 -66.35 -17.61
N ALA A 664 42.26 -65.68 -18.64
CA ALA A 664 41.93 -66.30 -19.92
C ALA A 664 43.19 -66.71 -20.72
N ALA A 665 44.30 -65.97 -20.60
CA ALA A 665 45.57 -66.29 -21.25
C ALA A 665 46.29 -67.50 -20.62
N PHE A 666 46.08 -67.76 -19.33
CA PHE A 666 46.59 -68.97 -18.65
C PHE A 666 45.77 -70.24 -18.93
N SER A 667 44.59 -70.10 -19.54
CA SER A 667 43.66 -71.21 -19.77
C SER A 667 43.61 -71.61 -21.25
N ARG A 668 44.72 -72.18 -21.77
CA ARG A 668 44.74 -72.86 -23.07
C ARG A 668 45.42 -74.23 -22.95
N PRO A 669 44.70 -75.35 -23.04
CA PRO A 669 45.30 -76.68 -23.13
C PRO A 669 45.64 -77.04 -24.59
N THR A 670 46.78 -77.71 -24.76
CA THR A 670 47.29 -78.31 -26.01
C THR A 670 46.51 -79.60 -26.35
N PRO A 671 46.22 -79.94 -27.63
CA PRO A 671 45.30 -81.03 -27.98
C PRO A 671 45.99 -82.30 -28.49
N LEU A 672 45.55 -83.47 -28.01
CA LEU A 672 45.68 -84.83 -28.59
C LEU A 672 44.61 -85.70 -27.91
N ALA A 673 43.93 -86.70 -28.47
CA ALA A 673 43.66 -87.18 -29.83
C ALA A 673 42.62 -88.32 -29.66
N ALA A 674 41.73 -88.51 -30.64
CA ALA A 674 40.92 -89.72 -30.95
C ALA A 674 39.96 -90.27 -29.86
N GLY A 675 38.73 -90.69 -30.15
CA GLY A 675 37.97 -90.85 -31.38
C GLY A 675 36.66 -91.60 -31.04
N THR A 676 35.66 -91.49 -31.94
CA THR A 676 34.49 -92.39 -32.17
C THR A 676 33.59 -92.70 -30.98
N ASP A 677 32.26 -92.73 -31.02
CA ASP A 677 31.19 -92.55 -32.00
C ASP A 677 29.90 -92.55 -31.13
N GLY A 678 28.79 -91.98 -31.61
CA GLY A 678 27.46 -92.37 -31.10
C GLY A 678 26.46 -91.27 -30.80
N GLN A 679 25.70 -90.91 -31.83
CA GLN A 679 24.23 -90.86 -31.86
C GLN A 679 23.39 -90.11 -30.78
N PHE A 680 22.57 -89.20 -31.32
CA PHE A 680 21.10 -89.09 -31.15
C PHE A 680 20.44 -88.01 -30.24
N LEU A 681 19.37 -87.42 -30.84
CA LEU A 681 18.15 -86.76 -30.30
C LEU A 681 18.31 -85.39 -29.60
N VAL A 682 17.98 -84.26 -30.26
CA VAL A 682 16.64 -83.67 -30.55
C VAL A 682 15.84 -83.29 -29.30
N LEU A 683 15.50 -81.99 -29.21
CA LEU A 683 14.18 -81.34 -28.94
C LEU A 683 14.45 -79.99 -28.23
N SER A 684 14.19 -78.86 -28.92
CA SER A 684 12.98 -78.02 -28.78
C SER A 684 13.02 -77.17 -27.50
N ASN A 685 12.62 -75.90 -27.45
CA ASN A 685 11.90 -75.00 -28.34
C ASN A 685 12.05 -73.58 -27.75
N SER A 686 11.99 -72.54 -28.61
CA SER A 686 11.14 -71.33 -28.52
C SER A 686 11.09 -70.56 -27.18
N GLN A 687 11.21 -69.23 -27.07
CA GLN A 687 10.77 -68.06 -27.85
C GLN A 687 11.24 -66.85 -26.97
N SER A 688 11.37 -65.58 -27.34
CA SER A 688 11.04 -64.70 -28.47
C SER A 688 11.72 -63.35 -28.13
N GLU A 689 12.51 -62.76 -29.03
CA GLU A 689 12.17 -61.55 -29.83
C GLU A 689 12.22 -60.20 -29.10
N ASP A 690 13.13 -59.33 -29.56
CA ASP A 690 12.88 -57.97 -30.07
C ASP A 690 14.24 -57.41 -30.55
N SER A 691 14.52 -57.23 -31.85
CA SER A 691 14.04 -56.26 -32.86
C SER A 691 15.09 -55.17 -33.15
N ASP A 692 15.21 -54.86 -34.44
CA ASP A 692 16.41 -54.41 -35.17
C ASP A 692 16.22 -53.03 -35.81
N ALA A 693 17.37 -52.35 -36.03
CA ALA A 693 17.80 -51.32 -37.00
C ALA A 693 16.80 -50.36 -37.71
N GLY A 694 17.18 -49.16 -38.16
CA GLY A 694 18.48 -48.48 -38.23
C GLY A 694 18.46 -47.29 -39.22
N VAL A 695 19.39 -46.37 -39.01
CA VAL A 695 20.22 -45.55 -39.95
C VAL A 695 19.57 -44.75 -41.11
N GLU A 696 19.85 -43.43 -41.14
CA GLU A 696 20.60 -42.71 -42.21
C GLU A 696 20.76 -41.21 -41.88
N GLY A 697 21.83 -40.58 -42.39
CA GLY A 697 22.14 -39.15 -42.19
C GLY A 697 22.30 -38.37 -43.49
N ARG A 698 22.40 -37.03 -43.40
CA ARG A 698 23.20 -36.14 -44.27
C ARG A 698 23.11 -34.66 -43.87
N GLU A 699 24.20 -33.96 -44.13
CA GLU A 699 24.49 -32.54 -43.92
C GLU A 699 23.61 -31.57 -44.73
N LYS A 700 23.45 -30.34 -44.20
CA LYS A 700 23.79 -29.07 -44.91
C LYS A 700 23.73 -27.89 -43.94
N GLY A 701 24.74 -27.03 -43.98
CA GLY A 701 24.75 -25.74 -43.30
C GLY A 701 24.10 -24.62 -44.12
N GLU A 702 23.77 -23.53 -43.44
CA GLU A 702 23.80 -22.17 -43.99
C GLU A 702 23.86 -21.15 -42.83
N SER A 703 24.51 -20.03 -43.12
CA SER A 703 24.88 -18.92 -42.25
C SER A 703 24.00 -17.69 -42.56
N GLU A 704 24.05 -16.70 -41.66
CA GLU A 704 23.63 -15.28 -41.76
C GLU A 704 22.12 -14.93 -41.71
N ALA A 705 21.69 -14.39 -40.56
CA ALA A 705 21.28 -12.99 -40.34
C ALA A 705 20.62 -12.83 -38.96
#